data_AF-A0A292YNN2-F1
#
_entry.id   AF-A0A292YNN2-F1
#
_cell.length_a   1.000
_cell.length_b   1.000
_cell.length_c   1.000
_cell.angle_alpha   90.00
_cell.angle_beta   90.00
_cell.angle_gamma   90.00
#
_symmetry.space_group_name_H-M   'P 1'
#
loop_
_entity.id
_entity.type
_entity.pdbx_description
1 polymer ?
#
loop_
_entity_poly.entity_id
_entity_poly.type
_entity_poly.pdbx_seq_one_letter_code
_entity_poly.pdbx_strand_id
1 'polypeptide(L)'
;MSTGTSTSVGTGTGTRPAVASPPAPPAPPPGAPRRVLLVTGSLGEGHHAAARAVEEQARALWPGVEVVWTETLDAMGPAAGSLFPAIYAGCVRRLPWLYELYFRALWHVPPFRAGTRAVVSRWSARGIATALAAHEPDLVVATFPEAVLGLGRLRRTGRLTVPAAALVADPAPHPLWGDKALDLHLVSTPGGARLLRRAVPGAAVRVAALPVTGAFAPPADDAPVRARPLVYVSCGSLAFGDVAGACAAVLDGGGDVLVSAGRVPSVRTRLERLAGHHPRGVRMRVVDWVSDPAATTRDCDAVVTNAGGATALEALACARPLLLFAPIPGHGRANAELLAREGLATVCPGPDELRDAVAALVDPGVRADTAATLRARLAGADLAADVAALVPARPDTVPGERVRAQDALFLHAATADVPQQVGARLLVEDVTGPGAGPGVAAAWQAHVAQLVTERAGRIELLTRRLAPVEPGRARRWVVDPAPDPARHVRPDTVSVGPGGDHATWDDALTAFFTDPVDPERTGWQILIARHTGGEGIGVLAKVHHALGDGLAVTDALIRLLTDEEAALPGRPSGRGPGDAGGPPTVRDRVRAAARIVRGVAGLATAGTAGRSPLTGRVGGPGHHRVGVRLDGKQVRETARGHGVGTTALVLAVIAEFLHRHLDANAPGGAPDRVRAMVPLTTRTARGVGSRSAGNRTAAVSLDLPTGVMTPAARVARVAELLDRGTTSGQPEGAAAVLRLLGVLPGRAQGPLVGGVYGRRFFHLLASVMPGARRPLHMRGALISEVYPVLPLAEGVGLAVGALNWGRWTTLGVSVDAGIVRGIGGIPDCLHASLRDMSDVCGRG
;
A
#
# COMPACT_ATOMS: atom_id res chain seq x y z
N MET A 1 81.60 -15.04 -14.82
CA MET A 1 81.46 -16.50 -15.04
C MET A 1 80.68 -17.07 -13.88
N SER A 2 79.62 -17.82 -14.19
CA SER A 2 78.84 -18.73 -13.33
C SER A 2 78.16 -18.16 -12.09
N THR A 3 76.93 -18.48 -11.73
CA THR A 3 75.79 -19.22 -12.31
C THR A 3 74.64 -18.92 -11.34
N GLY A 4 73.42 -18.81 -11.84
CA GLY A 4 72.26 -18.51 -11.02
C GLY A 4 71.91 -19.60 -10.00
N THR A 5 71.07 -19.23 -9.05
CA THR A 5 70.18 -20.18 -8.37
C THR A 5 68.92 -19.45 -7.91
N SER A 6 67.79 -20.10 -8.21
CA SER A 6 66.43 -19.63 -8.03
C SER A 6 65.91 -19.97 -6.62
N THR A 7 65.24 -18.99 -6.01
CA THR A 7 64.06 -19.07 -5.11
C THR A 7 63.95 -20.15 -4.04
N SER A 8 63.69 -19.71 -2.79
CA SER A 8 62.47 -20.08 -2.06
C SER A 8 62.07 -19.01 -1.03
N VAL A 9 60.83 -19.07 -0.58
CA VAL A 9 59.95 -18.00 -0.11
C VAL A 9 60.06 -17.74 1.40
N GLY A 10 59.91 -16.47 1.81
CA GLY A 10 59.63 -16.06 3.18
C GLY A 10 58.68 -14.87 3.22
N THR A 11 57.41 -15.13 3.53
CA THR A 11 56.34 -14.14 3.68
C THR A 11 56.45 -13.40 5.02
N GLY A 12 56.77 -12.10 4.99
CA GLY A 12 56.70 -11.19 6.12
C GLY A 12 55.74 -10.04 5.82
N THR A 13 54.57 -10.05 6.45
CA THR A 13 53.52 -9.04 6.36
C THR A 13 53.91 -7.77 7.12
N GLY A 14 54.28 -6.70 6.40
CA GLY A 14 54.36 -5.34 6.93
C GLY A 14 53.00 -4.64 6.87
N THR A 15 52.48 -4.25 8.03
CA THR A 15 51.24 -3.47 8.21
C THR A 15 51.41 -2.03 7.72
N ARG A 16 50.59 -1.60 6.75
CA ARG A 16 50.43 -0.17 6.40
C ARG A 16 49.48 0.51 7.43
N PRO A 17 49.72 1.77 7.83
CA PRO A 17 48.84 2.47 8.75
C PRO A 17 47.50 2.78 8.06
N ALA A 18 46.39 2.53 8.78
CA ALA A 18 45.04 2.80 8.33
C ALA A 18 44.81 4.31 8.20
N VAL A 19 44.43 4.77 7.01
CA VAL A 19 43.88 6.11 6.79
C VAL A 19 42.51 6.15 7.46
N ALA A 20 42.38 6.98 8.50
CA ALA A 20 41.10 7.19 9.18
C ALA A 20 40.06 7.69 8.18
N SER A 21 38.95 6.95 8.06
CA SER A 21 37.79 7.41 7.30
C SER A 21 37.23 8.70 7.91
N PRO A 22 36.75 9.65 7.09
CA PRO A 22 36.14 10.87 7.62
C PRO A 22 34.94 10.52 8.52
N PRO A 23 34.67 11.30 9.58
CA PRO A 23 33.55 11.05 10.47
C PRO A 23 32.24 11.06 9.69
N ALA A 24 31.39 10.06 9.95
CA ALA A 24 30.07 9.97 9.36
C ALA A 24 29.27 11.27 9.65
N PRO A 25 28.48 11.78 8.69
CA PRO A 25 27.69 12.98 8.91
C PRO A 25 26.73 12.77 10.10
N PRO A 26 26.45 13.84 10.87
CA PRO A 26 25.56 13.76 12.03
C PRO A 26 24.19 13.23 11.61
N ALA A 27 23.62 12.32 12.41
CA ALA A 27 22.29 11.78 12.16
C ALA A 27 21.24 12.90 12.22
N PRO A 28 20.27 12.93 11.29
CA PRO A 28 19.24 13.97 11.27
C PRO A 28 18.33 13.87 12.51
N PRO A 29 17.70 14.99 12.92
CA PRO A 29 16.84 15.04 14.10
C PRO A 29 15.64 14.07 13.98
N PRO A 30 15.10 13.58 15.11
CA PRO A 30 13.99 12.62 15.11
C PRO A 30 12.77 13.19 14.39
N GLY A 31 12.28 12.48 13.36
CA GLY A 31 11.16 12.90 12.51
C GLY A 31 11.56 13.53 11.17
N ALA A 32 12.83 13.89 10.97
CA ALA A 32 13.35 14.37 9.69
C ALA A 32 13.64 13.22 8.71
N PRO A 33 13.43 13.41 7.39
CA PRO A 33 13.81 12.43 6.37
C PRO A 33 15.34 12.29 6.36
N ARG A 34 15.83 11.05 6.30
CA ARG A 34 17.25 10.76 6.08
C ARG A 34 17.60 10.87 4.61
N ARG A 35 16.66 10.54 3.73
CA ARG A 35 16.86 10.59 2.28
C ARG A 35 15.66 11.17 1.54
N VAL A 36 15.92 12.13 0.67
CA VAL A 36 14.92 12.78 -0.20
C VAL A 36 15.21 12.41 -1.65
N LEU A 37 14.21 11.86 -2.33
CA LEU A 37 14.27 11.59 -3.77
C LEU A 37 13.63 12.73 -4.55
N LEU A 38 14.44 13.48 -5.29
CA LEU A 38 13.99 14.50 -6.22
C LEU A 38 13.79 13.88 -7.60
N VAL A 39 12.55 13.90 -8.09
CA VAL A 39 12.18 13.35 -9.38
C VAL A 39 11.92 14.50 -10.35
N THR A 40 12.85 14.72 -11.28
CA THR A 40 12.87 15.86 -12.21
C THR A 40 12.93 15.39 -13.67
N GLY A 41 13.13 16.30 -14.63
CA GLY A 41 13.22 15.96 -16.05
C GLY A 41 13.93 17.02 -16.90
N SER A 42 14.71 16.54 -17.87
CA SER A 42 15.58 17.33 -18.76
C SER A 42 14.88 18.03 -19.96
N LEU A 43 13.69 18.60 -19.76
CA LEU A 43 13.05 19.51 -20.74
C LEU A 43 13.51 20.96 -20.54
N GLY A 44 14.80 21.21 -20.78
CA GLY A 44 15.46 22.48 -20.43
C GLY A 44 15.99 22.50 -18.99
N GLU A 45 16.48 23.65 -18.53
CA GLU A 45 17.10 23.78 -17.19
C GLU A 45 16.11 24.22 -16.09
N GLY A 46 14.85 24.55 -16.46
CA GLY A 46 13.89 25.13 -15.51
C GLY A 46 13.41 24.18 -14.41
N HIS A 47 13.18 22.90 -14.74
CA HIS A 47 12.80 21.90 -13.74
C HIS A 47 13.96 21.51 -12.82
N HIS A 48 15.20 21.61 -13.31
CA HIS A 48 16.40 21.47 -12.49
C HIS A 48 16.56 22.66 -11.53
N ALA A 49 16.25 23.89 -11.96
CA ALA A 49 16.28 25.06 -11.07
C ALA A 49 15.33 24.89 -9.88
N ALA A 50 14.09 24.44 -10.13
CA ALA A 50 13.14 24.11 -9.07
C ALA A 50 13.63 22.97 -8.16
N ALA A 51 14.28 21.93 -8.71
CA ALA A 51 14.85 20.85 -7.91
C ALA A 51 16.03 21.34 -7.03
N ARG A 52 16.88 22.23 -7.53
CA ARG A 52 17.96 22.87 -6.75
C ARG A 52 17.40 23.70 -5.60
N ALA A 53 16.30 24.42 -5.82
CA ALA A 53 15.64 25.17 -4.75
C ALA A 53 15.15 24.23 -3.63
N VAL A 54 14.55 23.07 -3.97
CA VAL A 54 14.17 22.06 -2.97
C VAL A 54 15.39 21.48 -2.27
N GLU A 55 16.45 21.16 -3.01
CA GLU A 55 17.67 20.61 -2.43
C GLU A 55 18.32 21.58 -1.43
N GLU A 56 18.44 22.87 -1.77
CA GLU A 56 18.97 23.90 -0.87
C GLU A 56 18.18 23.96 0.44
N GLN A 57 16.85 24.05 0.34
CA GLN A 57 16.00 24.11 1.53
C GLN A 57 16.02 22.81 2.33
N ALA A 58 16.00 21.65 1.68
CA ALA A 58 16.09 20.35 2.34
C ALA A 58 17.39 20.20 3.13
N ARG A 59 18.52 20.61 2.55
CA ARG A 59 19.84 20.57 3.22
C ARG A 59 19.93 21.56 4.39
N ALA A 60 19.29 22.72 4.28
CA ALA A 60 19.22 23.70 5.35
C ALA A 60 18.33 23.22 6.52
N LEU A 61 17.17 22.63 6.22
CA LEU A 61 16.21 22.14 7.21
C LEU A 61 16.66 20.84 7.90
N TRP A 62 17.32 19.96 7.16
CA TRP A 62 17.70 18.62 7.62
C TRP A 62 19.20 18.40 7.45
N PRO A 63 20.02 18.87 8.41
CA PRO A 63 21.46 18.60 8.39
C PRO A 63 21.75 17.10 8.28
N GLY A 64 22.57 16.72 7.32
CA GLY A 64 22.91 15.31 7.05
C GLY A 64 21.95 14.55 6.13
N VAL A 65 20.89 15.20 5.60
CA VAL A 65 20.00 14.57 4.61
C VAL A 65 20.73 14.22 3.31
N GLU A 66 20.49 13.02 2.80
CA GLU A 66 20.93 12.61 1.49
C GLU A 66 19.87 12.98 0.45
N VAL A 67 20.23 13.85 -0.50
CA VAL A 67 19.35 14.24 -1.61
C VAL A 67 19.79 13.49 -2.85
N VAL A 68 18.90 12.68 -3.42
CA VAL A 68 19.15 11.87 -4.62
C VAL A 68 18.28 12.40 -5.75
N TRP A 69 18.88 12.60 -6.91
CA TRP A 69 18.17 13.03 -8.11
C TRP A 69 17.84 11.83 -9.00
N THR A 70 16.67 11.85 -9.62
CA THR A 70 16.27 10.90 -10.66
C THR A 70 15.66 11.64 -11.83
N GLU A 71 16.27 11.45 -12.99
CA GLU A 71 15.78 11.94 -14.26
C GLU A 71 14.65 11.04 -14.78
N THR A 72 13.45 11.58 -14.83
CA THR A 72 12.24 10.84 -15.25
C THR A 72 12.41 10.31 -16.67
N LEU A 73 12.96 11.12 -17.58
CA LEU A 73 13.14 10.76 -18.99
C LEU A 73 14.19 9.68 -19.21
N ASP A 74 15.29 9.69 -18.45
CA ASP A 74 16.32 8.66 -18.54
C ASP A 74 15.85 7.35 -17.92
N ALA A 75 15.07 7.44 -16.84
CA ALA A 75 14.44 6.29 -16.20
C ALA A 75 13.33 5.65 -17.08
N MET A 76 12.89 6.32 -18.15
CA MET A 76 11.93 5.82 -19.14
C MET A 76 12.58 5.03 -20.29
N GLY A 77 13.92 4.97 -20.34
CA GLY A 77 14.75 4.19 -21.26
C GLY A 77 15.74 5.06 -22.05
N PRO A 78 16.91 4.53 -22.46
CA PRO A 78 17.99 5.33 -23.06
C PRO A 78 17.61 6.11 -24.33
N ALA A 79 16.66 5.58 -25.12
CA ALA A 79 16.16 6.24 -26.32
C ALA A 79 15.14 7.35 -26.02
N ALA A 80 14.46 7.31 -24.87
CA ALA A 80 13.45 8.30 -24.48
C ALA A 80 14.10 9.62 -24.02
N GLY A 81 15.22 9.54 -23.30
CA GLY A 81 15.99 10.70 -22.81
C GLY A 81 16.50 11.62 -23.93
N SER A 82 16.83 11.08 -25.11
CA SER A 82 17.31 11.87 -26.26
C SER A 82 16.20 12.23 -27.26
N LEU A 83 15.22 11.34 -27.47
CA LEU A 83 14.15 11.56 -28.47
C LEU A 83 13.08 12.54 -27.98
N PHE A 84 12.72 12.51 -26.70
CA PHE A 84 11.62 13.32 -26.17
C PHE A 84 11.92 14.83 -26.17
N PRO A 85 13.10 15.31 -25.72
CA PRO A 85 13.47 16.72 -25.86
C PRO A 85 13.57 17.18 -27.32
N ALA A 86 14.01 16.30 -28.24
CA ALA A 86 14.08 16.59 -29.67
C ALA A 86 12.69 16.73 -30.30
N ILE A 87 11.74 15.85 -29.96
CA ILE A 87 10.34 15.96 -30.38
C ILE A 87 9.71 17.24 -29.83
N TYR A 88 9.91 17.53 -28.53
CA TYR A 88 9.41 18.75 -27.92
C TYR A 88 9.93 20.01 -28.62
N ALA A 89 11.26 20.12 -28.80
CA ALA A 89 11.86 21.26 -29.50
C ALA A 89 11.42 21.35 -30.97
N GLY A 90 11.23 20.22 -31.65
CA GLY A 90 10.69 20.15 -33.01
C GLY A 90 9.25 20.64 -33.11
N CYS A 91 8.38 20.20 -32.20
CA CYS A 91 6.97 20.61 -32.14
C CYS A 91 6.83 22.10 -31.88
N VAL A 92 7.55 22.64 -30.87
CA VAL A 92 7.48 24.06 -30.52
C VAL A 92 8.00 24.95 -31.66
N ARG A 93 9.08 24.54 -32.35
CA ARG A 93 9.69 25.35 -33.42
C ARG A 93 9.00 25.22 -34.78
N ARG A 94 8.50 24.03 -35.14
CA ARG A 94 8.01 23.74 -36.50
C ARG A 94 6.51 23.56 -36.59
N LEU A 95 5.85 23.14 -35.51
CA LEU A 95 4.42 22.81 -35.48
C LEU A 95 3.70 23.46 -34.29
N PRO A 96 3.81 24.79 -34.09
CA PRO A 96 3.21 25.47 -32.93
C PRO A 96 1.70 25.28 -32.83
N TRP A 97 0.98 25.20 -33.96
CA TRP A 97 -0.46 24.94 -34.00
C TRP A 97 -0.83 23.57 -33.42
N LEU A 98 -0.01 22.55 -33.65
CA LEU A 98 -0.25 21.19 -33.16
C LEU A 98 0.01 21.12 -31.65
N TYR A 99 1.03 21.83 -31.19
CA TYR A 99 1.34 21.99 -29.78
C TYR A 99 0.19 22.68 -29.03
N GLU A 100 -0.35 23.77 -29.59
CA GLU A 100 -1.53 24.47 -29.07
C GLU A 100 -2.77 23.54 -29.04
N LEU A 101 -3.02 22.81 -30.13
CA LEU A 101 -4.12 21.85 -30.21
C LEU A 101 -4.01 20.77 -29.13
N TYR A 102 -2.82 20.24 -28.88
CA TYR A 102 -2.57 19.26 -27.82
C TYR A 102 -2.96 19.80 -26.44
N PHE A 103 -2.51 21.00 -26.07
CA PHE A 103 -2.85 21.60 -24.78
C PHE A 103 -4.34 21.97 -24.69
N ARG A 104 -4.94 22.46 -25.76
CA ARG A 104 -6.38 22.73 -25.83
C ARG A 104 -7.19 21.44 -25.62
N ALA A 105 -6.80 20.34 -26.26
CA ALA A 105 -7.43 19.04 -26.05
C ALA A 105 -7.24 18.53 -24.62
N LEU A 106 -6.06 18.73 -24.02
CA LEU A 106 -5.79 18.37 -22.63
C LEU A 106 -6.70 19.13 -21.64
N TRP A 107 -6.97 20.41 -21.89
CA TRP A 107 -7.88 21.22 -21.07
C TRP A 107 -9.36 20.89 -21.26
N HIS A 108 -9.80 20.73 -22.52
CA HIS A 108 -11.22 20.74 -22.86
C HIS A 108 -11.82 19.40 -23.24
N VAL A 109 -11.01 18.37 -23.50
CA VAL A 109 -11.50 17.04 -23.94
C VAL A 109 -11.20 15.99 -22.87
N PRO A 110 -12.16 15.68 -21.96
CA PRO A 110 -11.95 14.73 -20.87
C PRO A 110 -11.42 13.34 -21.27
N PRO A 111 -11.89 12.68 -22.34
CA PRO A 111 -11.37 11.36 -22.72
C PRO A 111 -9.93 11.44 -23.22
N PHE A 112 -9.56 12.49 -23.97
CA PHE A 112 -8.18 12.72 -24.40
C PHE A 112 -7.27 12.93 -23.19
N ARG A 113 -7.65 13.81 -22.27
CA ARG A 113 -6.93 14.03 -21.00
C ARG A 113 -6.75 12.74 -20.21
N ALA A 114 -7.81 11.95 -20.05
CA ALA A 114 -7.75 10.68 -19.32
C ALA A 114 -6.80 9.68 -19.98
N GLY A 115 -6.84 9.57 -21.32
CA GLY A 115 -5.95 8.73 -22.11
C GLY A 115 -4.48 9.14 -21.96
N THR A 116 -4.17 10.42 -22.17
CA THR A 116 -2.81 10.97 -22.01
C THR A 116 -2.27 10.71 -20.61
N ARG A 117 -3.05 11.02 -19.57
CA ARG A 117 -2.66 10.74 -18.18
C ARG A 117 -2.42 9.23 -17.93
N ALA A 118 -3.23 8.36 -18.51
CA ALA A 118 -3.08 6.91 -18.35
C ALA A 118 -1.79 6.38 -18.98
N VAL A 119 -1.44 6.88 -20.18
CA VAL A 119 -0.19 6.52 -20.88
C VAL A 119 1.02 7.06 -20.13
N VAL A 120 1.06 8.37 -19.87
CA VAL A 120 2.18 9.03 -19.18
C VAL A 120 2.42 8.40 -17.82
N SER A 121 1.37 8.22 -17.01
CA SER A 121 1.50 7.61 -15.68
C SER A 121 2.04 6.18 -15.73
N ARG A 122 1.66 5.37 -16.74
CA ARG A 122 2.19 4.00 -16.89
C ARG A 122 3.67 4.01 -17.23
N TRP A 123 4.07 4.96 -18.05
CA TRP A 123 5.42 5.03 -18.58
C TRP A 123 6.41 5.55 -17.53
N SER A 124 6.12 6.70 -16.89
CA SER A 124 6.99 7.28 -15.86
C SER A 124 7.07 6.45 -14.58
N ALA A 125 6.00 5.75 -14.19
CA ALA A 125 5.97 4.92 -12.99
C ALA A 125 7.02 3.80 -12.98
N ARG A 126 7.44 3.27 -14.14
CA ARG A 126 8.46 2.21 -14.18
C ARG A 126 9.81 2.73 -13.71
N GLY A 127 10.27 3.83 -14.30
CA GLY A 127 11.55 4.44 -13.98
C GLY A 127 11.64 4.90 -12.54
N ILE A 128 10.60 5.61 -12.09
CA ILE A 128 10.51 6.10 -10.71
C ILE A 128 10.52 4.93 -9.72
N ALA A 129 9.84 3.82 -10.04
CA ALA A 129 9.84 2.66 -9.13
C ALA A 129 11.21 1.97 -9.02
N THR A 130 12.03 2.04 -10.08
CA THR A 130 13.43 1.57 -10.00
C THR A 130 14.24 2.45 -9.05
N ALA A 131 14.10 3.77 -9.16
CA ALA A 131 14.76 4.71 -8.25
C ALA A 131 14.30 4.55 -6.79
N LEU A 132 13.00 4.37 -6.56
CA LEU A 132 12.46 4.09 -5.22
C LEU A 132 13.06 2.81 -4.60
N ALA A 133 13.22 1.75 -5.41
CA ALA A 133 13.79 0.50 -4.94
C ALA A 133 15.31 0.57 -4.71
N ALA A 134 16.02 1.36 -5.52
CA ALA A 134 17.47 1.52 -5.39
C ALA A 134 17.87 2.43 -4.22
N HIS A 135 17.04 3.44 -3.95
CA HIS A 135 17.38 4.50 -2.99
C HIS A 135 16.51 4.52 -1.74
N GLU A 136 15.44 3.73 -1.61
CA GLU A 136 14.62 3.65 -0.37
C GLU A 136 14.39 5.01 0.34
N PRO A 137 13.89 6.06 -0.35
CA PRO A 137 13.81 7.40 0.22
C PRO A 137 12.70 7.52 1.27
N ASP A 138 12.83 8.47 2.19
CA ASP A 138 11.82 8.80 3.21
C ASP A 138 10.80 9.83 2.72
N LEU A 139 11.15 10.61 1.68
CA LEU A 139 10.32 11.63 1.05
C LEU A 139 10.60 11.69 -0.44
N VAL A 140 9.57 11.88 -1.26
CA VAL A 140 9.70 12.06 -2.71
C VAL A 140 9.11 13.40 -3.14
N VAL A 141 9.87 14.19 -3.89
CA VAL A 141 9.41 15.48 -4.43
C VAL A 141 9.55 15.49 -5.94
N ALA A 142 8.45 15.73 -6.65
CA ALA A 142 8.43 15.88 -8.09
C ALA A 142 8.47 17.35 -8.50
N THR A 143 9.39 17.70 -9.40
CA THR A 143 9.47 19.04 -10.04
C THR A 143 9.14 19.00 -11.53
N PHE A 144 8.53 17.90 -11.98
CA PHE A 144 8.23 17.62 -13.38
C PHE A 144 6.83 16.98 -13.54
N PRO A 145 5.99 17.40 -14.50
CA PRO A 145 4.58 16.97 -14.57
C PRO A 145 4.41 15.46 -14.82
N GLU A 146 5.25 14.85 -15.65
CA GLU A 146 5.22 13.41 -15.92
C GLU A 146 5.56 12.59 -14.68
N ALA A 147 6.41 13.14 -13.80
CA ALA A 147 6.77 12.53 -12.52
C ALA A 147 5.58 12.49 -11.57
N VAL A 148 4.79 13.57 -11.50
CA VAL A 148 3.56 13.64 -10.70
C VAL A 148 2.61 12.50 -11.05
N LEU A 149 2.36 12.27 -12.34
CA LEU A 149 1.49 11.18 -12.79
C LEU A 149 2.04 9.80 -12.49
N GLY A 150 3.37 9.64 -12.60
CA GLY A 150 4.08 8.41 -12.25
C GLY A 150 3.95 8.07 -10.77
N LEU A 151 4.22 9.05 -9.90
CA LEU A 151 4.05 8.93 -8.45
C LEU A 151 2.60 8.63 -8.07
N GLY A 152 1.63 9.35 -8.66
CA GLY A 152 0.22 9.11 -8.40
C GLY A 152 -0.22 7.70 -8.80
N ARG A 153 0.34 7.14 -9.88
CA ARG A 153 0.14 5.73 -10.22
C ARG A 153 0.80 4.81 -9.20
N LEU A 154 2.04 5.05 -8.82
CA LEU A 154 2.75 4.22 -7.86
C LEU A 154 2.03 4.16 -6.53
N ARG A 155 1.53 5.31 -6.02
CA ARG A 155 0.65 5.36 -4.84
C ARG A 155 -0.60 4.51 -5.03
N ARG A 156 -1.34 4.70 -6.13
CA ARG A 156 -2.56 3.92 -6.44
C ARG A 156 -2.32 2.42 -6.56
N THR A 157 -1.10 2.02 -6.93
CA THR A 157 -0.66 0.61 -7.03
C THR A 157 0.04 0.08 -5.77
N GLY A 158 0.17 0.88 -4.71
CA GLY A 158 0.82 0.50 -3.45
C GLY A 158 2.34 0.38 -3.53
N ARG A 159 2.97 0.90 -4.59
CA ARG A 159 4.44 0.87 -4.79
C ARG A 159 5.15 2.13 -4.30
N LEU A 160 4.39 3.13 -3.86
CA LEU A 160 4.90 4.33 -3.20
C LEU A 160 4.25 4.40 -1.82
N THR A 161 5.05 4.17 -0.78
CA THR A 161 4.60 4.07 0.63
C THR A 161 5.02 5.27 1.46
N VAL A 162 6.02 6.02 1.01
CA VAL A 162 6.52 7.23 1.67
C VAL A 162 5.80 8.48 1.17
N PRO A 163 5.78 9.60 1.92
CA PRO A 163 5.20 10.86 1.46
C PRO A 163 5.71 11.31 0.09
N ALA A 164 4.81 11.89 -0.70
CA ALA A 164 5.08 12.34 -2.05
C ALA A 164 4.37 13.65 -2.36
N ALA A 165 5.14 14.63 -2.80
CA ALA A 165 4.65 15.96 -3.13
C ALA A 165 5.12 16.42 -4.52
N ALA A 166 4.44 17.43 -5.06
CA ALA A 166 4.82 18.10 -6.27
C ALA A 166 5.14 19.56 -5.98
N LEU A 167 6.32 20.04 -6.38
CA LEU A 167 6.63 21.45 -6.47
C LEU A 167 6.40 21.90 -7.92
N VAL A 168 5.34 22.67 -8.10
CA VAL A 168 4.83 23.02 -9.42
C VAL A 168 5.52 24.28 -9.91
N ALA A 169 6.41 24.12 -10.89
CA ALA A 169 7.20 25.20 -11.46
C ALA A 169 6.42 26.04 -12.49
N ASP A 170 5.22 25.62 -12.89
CA ASP A 170 4.37 26.38 -13.81
C ASP A 170 3.36 27.24 -13.04
N PRO A 171 3.36 28.58 -13.21
CA PRO A 171 2.33 29.45 -12.66
C PRO A 171 0.91 28.98 -13.01
N ALA A 172 0.69 28.56 -14.27
CA ALA A 172 -0.58 28.02 -14.76
C ALA A 172 -0.49 26.50 -14.95
N PRO A 173 -0.66 25.71 -13.87
CA PRO A 173 -0.46 24.28 -13.92
C PRO A 173 -1.49 23.60 -14.82
N HIS A 174 -0.98 23.04 -15.92
CA HIS A 174 -1.80 22.23 -16.82
C HIS A 174 -2.21 20.90 -16.17
N PRO A 175 -3.23 20.19 -16.70
CA PRO A 175 -3.80 19.04 -16.01
C PRO A 175 -2.86 17.86 -15.75
N LEU A 176 -1.62 17.81 -16.24
CA LEU A 176 -0.67 16.74 -15.90
C LEU A 176 0.04 17.01 -14.56
N TRP A 177 0.09 18.26 -14.10
CA TRP A 177 0.70 18.66 -12.83
C TRP A 177 -0.08 18.22 -11.58
N GLY A 178 -1.27 17.65 -11.72
CA GLY A 178 -2.11 17.25 -10.59
C GLY A 178 -2.42 15.77 -10.57
N ASP A 179 -2.31 15.12 -9.41
CA ASP A 179 -2.92 13.81 -9.15
C ASP A 179 -3.36 13.74 -7.69
N LYS A 180 -4.64 13.45 -7.45
CA LYS A 180 -5.21 13.38 -6.09
C LYS A 180 -4.61 12.28 -5.19
N ALA A 181 -3.74 11.42 -5.74
CA ALA A 181 -3.01 10.43 -4.97
C ALA A 181 -1.70 10.96 -4.37
N LEU A 182 -1.23 12.16 -4.75
CA LEU A 182 -0.12 12.82 -4.06
C LEU A 182 -0.64 13.53 -2.80
N ASP A 183 0.24 13.62 -1.80
CA ASP A 183 -0.08 14.16 -0.49
C ASP A 183 -0.18 15.70 -0.53
N LEU A 184 0.58 16.35 -1.41
CA LEU A 184 0.58 17.81 -1.55
C LEU A 184 1.07 18.28 -2.92
N HIS A 185 0.46 19.33 -3.45
CA HIS A 185 0.93 20.10 -4.60
C HIS A 185 1.17 21.54 -4.17
N LEU A 186 2.41 21.98 -4.25
CA LEU A 186 2.84 23.35 -3.97
C LEU A 186 2.82 24.14 -5.27
N VAL A 187 1.99 25.18 -5.34
CA VAL A 187 1.84 26.06 -6.51
C VAL A 187 2.18 27.49 -6.15
N SER A 188 2.76 28.24 -7.08
CA SER A 188 3.28 29.59 -6.81
C SER A 188 2.23 30.70 -6.76
N THR A 189 1.00 30.45 -7.22
CA THR A 189 -0.03 31.48 -7.35
C THR A 189 -1.41 31.02 -6.89
N PRO A 190 -2.25 31.90 -6.30
CA PRO A 190 -3.64 31.58 -5.96
C PRO A 190 -4.47 31.14 -7.18
N GLY A 191 -4.25 31.76 -8.33
CA GLY A 191 -4.88 31.43 -9.60
C GLY A 191 -4.44 30.07 -10.12
N GLY A 192 -3.15 29.74 -10.00
CA GLY A 192 -2.64 28.41 -10.30
C GLY A 192 -3.28 27.34 -9.41
N ALA A 193 -3.46 27.63 -8.12
CA ALA A 193 -4.18 26.75 -7.19
C ALA A 193 -5.63 26.51 -7.62
N ARG A 194 -6.34 27.56 -8.03
CA ARG A 194 -7.72 27.44 -8.56
C ARG A 194 -7.76 26.62 -9.83
N LEU A 195 -6.83 26.82 -10.76
CA LEU A 195 -6.73 26.04 -12.00
C LEU A 195 -6.49 24.56 -11.72
N LEU A 196 -5.54 24.24 -10.84
CA LEU A 196 -5.19 22.86 -10.51
C LEU A 196 -6.35 22.12 -9.82
N ARG A 197 -7.03 22.77 -8.85
CA ARG A 197 -8.20 22.19 -8.17
C ARG A 197 -9.37 21.95 -9.12
N ARG A 198 -9.55 22.81 -10.14
CA ARG A 198 -10.56 22.61 -11.19
C ARG A 198 -10.19 21.47 -12.13
N ALA A 199 -8.92 21.39 -12.54
CA ALA A 199 -8.43 20.35 -13.43
C ALA A 199 -8.44 18.96 -12.77
N VAL A 200 -8.15 18.89 -11.46
CA VAL A 200 -8.06 17.67 -10.68
C VAL A 200 -8.80 17.84 -9.34
N PRO A 201 -10.13 17.65 -9.32
CA PRO A 201 -10.91 17.73 -8.08
C PRO A 201 -10.41 16.73 -7.02
N GLY A 202 -10.20 17.22 -5.80
CA GLY A 202 -9.70 16.45 -4.67
C GLY A 202 -8.17 16.38 -4.56
N ALA A 203 -7.41 17.08 -5.41
CA ALA A 203 -5.98 17.27 -5.18
C ALA A 203 -5.74 18.19 -3.97
N ALA A 204 -4.84 17.78 -3.07
CA ALA A 204 -4.34 18.64 -2.01
C ALA A 204 -3.41 19.69 -2.63
N VAL A 205 -3.81 20.96 -2.58
CA VAL A 205 -3.09 22.07 -3.22
C VAL A 205 -2.91 23.21 -2.23
N ARG A 206 -1.66 23.66 -2.04
CA ARG A 206 -1.31 24.82 -1.21
C ARG A 206 -0.55 25.84 -2.07
N VAL A 207 -0.85 27.12 -1.83
CA VAL A 207 -0.07 28.21 -2.42
C VAL A 207 1.23 28.32 -1.61
N ALA A 208 2.36 28.26 -2.30
CA ALA A 208 3.69 28.17 -1.74
C ALA A 208 4.57 29.32 -2.24
N ALA A 209 5.74 29.48 -1.64
CA ALA A 209 6.78 30.34 -2.15
C ALA A 209 7.23 29.96 -3.57
N LEU A 210 7.85 30.93 -4.25
CA LEU A 210 8.43 30.70 -5.57
C LEU A 210 9.54 29.62 -5.45
N PRO A 211 9.57 28.63 -6.35
CA PRO A 211 10.54 27.53 -6.33
C PRO A 211 11.92 27.98 -6.85
N VAL A 212 12.52 28.94 -6.17
CA VAL A 212 13.83 29.54 -6.50
C VAL A 212 14.79 29.40 -5.33
N THR A 213 16.10 29.41 -5.62
CA THR A 213 17.15 29.37 -4.60
C THR A 213 17.20 30.68 -3.83
N GLY A 214 17.74 30.66 -2.59
CA GLY A 214 17.83 31.85 -1.74
C GLY A 214 18.71 32.97 -2.34
N ALA A 215 19.56 32.63 -3.32
CA ALA A 215 20.36 33.60 -4.06
C ALA A 215 19.54 34.67 -4.81
N PHE A 216 18.29 34.37 -5.19
CA PHE A 216 17.39 35.28 -5.90
C PHE A 216 16.56 36.16 -4.96
N ALA A 217 17.01 36.37 -3.72
CA ALA A 217 16.38 37.31 -2.80
C ALA A 217 16.46 38.76 -3.33
N PRO A 218 15.43 39.60 -3.08
CA PRO A 218 15.46 40.99 -3.50
C PRO A 218 16.65 41.71 -2.82
N PRO A 219 17.33 42.63 -3.51
CA PRO A 219 18.43 43.39 -2.90
C PRO A 219 17.93 44.28 -1.75
N ALA A 220 18.80 44.49 -0.75
CA ALA A 220 18.51 45.27 0.45
C ALA A 220 18.30 46.76 0.16
N ASP A 221 18.99 47.29 -0.86
CA ASP A 221 18.88 48.66 -1.32
C ASP A 221 18.23 48.72 -2.72
N ASP A 222 17.39 49.73 -2.96
CA ASP A 222 16.92 50.02 -4.32
C ASP A 222 18.12 50.55 -5.13
N ALA A 223 18.50 49.81 -6.18
CA ALA A 223 19.64 50.15 -7.02
C ALA A 223 19.52 51.58 -7.59
N PRO A 224 20.65 52.32 -7.75
CA PRO A 224 20.61 53.67 -8.27
C PRO A 224 19.98 53.71 -9.67
N VAL A 225 19.07 54.65 -9.86
CA VAL A 225 18.32 54.86 -11.10
C VAL A 225 19.28 55.05 -12.27
N ARG A 226 19.19 54.17 -13.27
CA ARG A 226 19.88 54.33 -14.54
C ARG A 226 19.08 55.22 -15.48
N ALA A 227 19.75 56.14 -16.18
CA ALA A 227 19.15 56.96 -17.23
C ALA A 227 18.59 56.11 -18.39
N ARG A 228 19.20 54.94 -18.64
CA ARG A 228 18.69 53.89 -19.55
C ARG A 228 18.51 52.61 -18.74
N PRO A 229 17.31 52.01 -18.71
CA PRO A 229 17.08 50.77 -17.96
C PRO A 229 17.91 49.64 -18.58
N LEU A 230 18.68 48.92 -17.76
CA LEU A 230 19.39 47.72 -18.16
C LEU A 230 18.46 46.52 -18.07
N VAL A 231 18.11 45.93 -19.20
CA VAL A 231 17.15 44.83 -19.29
C VAL A 231 17.87 43.52 -19.57
N TYR A 232 17.60 42.50 -18.75
CA TYR A 232 18.10 41.14 -18.98
C TYR A 232 17.14 40.37 -19.88
N VAL A 233 17.58 39.98 -21.07
CA VAL A 233 16.81 39.17 -22.02
C VAL A 233 17.28 37.71 -21.92
N SER A 234 16.39 36.83 -21.48
CA SER A 234 16.69 35.39 -21.37
C SER A 234 15.47 34.52 -21.69
N CYS A 235 15.61 33.68 -22.70
CA CYS A 235 14.57 32.77 -23.21
C CYS A 235 14.87 31.30 -22.89
N GLY A 236 15.61 31.05 -21.80
CA GLY A 236 16.01 29.72 -21.35
C GLY A 236 17.09 29.06 -22.22
N SER A 237 17.55 27.87 -21.82
CA SER A 237 18.68 27.17 -22.46
C SER A 237 18.44 26.77 -23.92
N LEU A 238 17.17 26.64 -24.34
CA LEU A 238 16.76 26.30 -25.70
C LEU A 238 16.46 27.52 -26.59
N ALA A 239 16.50 28.73 -26.02
CA ALA A 239 16.29 30.00 -26.71
C ALA A 239 15.06 30.00 -27.66
N PHE A 240 13.91 29.58 -27.15
CA PHE A 240 12.67 29.63 -27.94
C PHE A 240 12.22 31.08 -28.20
N GLY A 241 11.28 31.28 -29.13
CA GLY A 241 10.73 32.60 -29.45
C GLY A 241 11.70 33.53 -30.19
N ASP A 242 11.34 34.81 -30.30
CA ASP A 242 12.10 35.81 -31.04
C ASP A 242 13.02 36.63 -30.12
N VAL A 243 14.13 36.03 -29.69
CA VAL A 243 15.12 36.68 -28.80
C VAL A 243 15.70 37.95 -29.44
N ALA A 244 15.93 37.94 -30.76
CA ALA A 244 16.49 39.09 -31.47
C ALA A 244 15.47 40.23 -31.57
N GLY A 245 14.20 39.93 -31.86
CA GLY A 245 13.12 40.92 -31.83
C GLY A 245 12.92 41.51 -30.44
N ALA A 246 13.02 40.71 -29.38
CA ALA A 246 12.98 41.18 -28.00
C ALA A 246 14.11 42.19 -27.72
N CYS A 247 15.35 41.87 -28.12
CA CYS A 247 16.48 42.78 -27.96
C CYS A 247 16.28 44.08 -28.74
N ALA A 248 15.85 44.00 -30.00
CA ALA A 248 15.60 45.17 -30.83
C ALA A 248 14.53 46.09 -30.21
N ALA A 249 13.41 45.53 -29.76
CA ALA A 249 12.34 46.28 -29.12
C ALA A 249 12.77 46.96 -27.81
N VAL A 250 13.62 46.31 -27.00
CA VAL A 250 14.20 46.93 -25.79
C VAL A 250 15.11 48.11 -26.15
N LEU A 251 15.97 47.94 -27.16
CA LEU A 251 16.89 48.99 -27.60
C LEU A 251 16.12 50.21 -28.15
N ASP A 252 15.09 49.95 -28.94
CA ASP A 252 14.18 50.96 -29.48
C ASP A 252 13.37 51.68 -28.39
N GLY A 253 13.03 50.99 -27.29
CA GLY A 253 12.38 51.55 -26.12
C GLY A 253 13.31 52.38 -25.22
N GLY A 254 14.59 52.54 -25.60
CA GLY A 254 15.56 53.33 -24.86
C GLY A 254 16.34 52.57 -23.78
N GLY A 255 16.23 51.24 -23.71
CA GLY A 255 16.96 50.40 -22.77
C GLY A 255 18.37 49.99 -23.24
N ASP A 256 19.19 49.53 -22.30
CA ASP A 256 20.43 48.78 -22.55
C ASP A 256 20.12 47.27 -22.41
N VAL A 257 20.74 46.41 -23.22
CA VAL A 257 20.44 44.96 -23.24
C VAL A 257 21.62 44.14 -22.73
N LEU A 258 21.35 43.25 -21.77
CA LEU A 258 22.16 42.08 -21.50
C LEU A 258 21.39 40.85 -21.97
N VAL A 259 21.92 40.07 -22.92
CA VAL A 259 21.23 38.91 -23.46
C VAL A 259 22.05 37.63 -23.31
N SER A 260 21.39 36.57 -22.83
CA SER A 260 21.94 35.21 -22.82
C SER A 260 21.51 34.48 -24.09
N ALA A 261 22.48 34.06 -24.91
CA ALA A 261 22.22 33.37 -26.18
C ALA A 261 21.78 31.89 -25.99
N GLY A 262 21.93 31.34 -24.78
CA GLY A 262 21.63 29.94 -24.48
C GLY A 262 22.56 28.97 -25.21
N ARG A 263 22.14 27.72 -25.41
CA ARG A 263 22.97 26.68 -26.06
C ARG A 263 22.80 26.61 -27.59
N VAL A 264 22.26 27.65 -28.23
CA VAL A 264 21.90 27.63 -29.67
C VAL A 264 22.83 28.55 -30.48
N PRO A 265 23.81 28.01 -31.23
CA PRO A 265 24.80 28.83 -31.93
C PRO A 265 24.22 29.81 -32.96
N SER A 266 23.14 29.44 -33.66
CA SER A 266 22.52 30.31 -34.67
C SER A 266 21.87 31.55 -34.07
N VAL A 267 21.37 31.47 -32.82
CA VAL A 267 20.82 32.62 -32.10
C VAL A 267 21.93 33.61 -31.76
N ARG A 268 23.08 33.12 -31.30
CA ARG A 268 24.26 33.96 -31.04
C ARG A 268 24.68 34.77 -32.26
N THR A 269 24.85 34.14 -33.42
CA THR A 269 25.23 34.85 -34.65
C THR A 269 24.21 35.92 -35.06
N ARG A 270 22.92 35.72 -34.76
CA ARG A 270 21.89 36.73 -35.01
C ARG A 270 22.00 37.91 -34.03
N LEU A 271 22.27 37.63 -32.75
CA LEU A 271 22.44 38.64 -31.70
C LEU A 271 23.72 39.47 -31.89
N GLU A 272 24.83 38.85 -32.29
CA GLU A 272 26.09 39.55 -32.59
C GLU A 272 25.95 40.47 -33.79
N ARG A 273 25.22 40.02 -34.84
CA ARG A 273 24.87 40.89 -35.96
C ARG A 273 24.02 42.07 -35.51
N LEU A 274 22.99 41.84 -34.68
CA LEU A 274 22.16 42.92 -34.16
C LEU A 274 23.00 43.94 -33.36
N ALA A 275 23.87 43.48 -32.47
CA ALA A 275 24.77 44.32 -31.69
C ALA A 275 25.68 45.20 -32.57
N GLY A 276 26.09 44.71 -33.75
CA GLY A 276 26.92 45.45 -34.71
C GLY A 276 26.17 46.55 -35.50
N HIS A 277 24.84 46.52 -35.58
CA HIS A 277 24.05 47.49 -36.36
C HIS A 277 23.58 48.70 -35.55
N HIS A 278 23.71 48.71 -34.23
CA HIS A 278 23.31 49.84 -33.40
C HIS A 278 24.46 50.85 -33.21
N PRO A 279 24.21 52.17 -33.34
CA PRO A 279 25.24 53.20 -33.31
C PRO A 279 25.95 53.31 -31.95
N ARG A 280 27.16 53.91 -31.95
CA ARG A 280 27.99 54.15 -30.76
C ARG A 280 27.18 54.89 -29.68
N GLY A 281 26.91 54.22 -28.55
CA GLY A 281 26.18 54.79 -27.39
C GLY A 281 25.11 53.85 -26.82
N VAL A 282 24.62 52.89 -27.60
CA VAL A 282 23.66 51.86 -27.17
C VAL A 282 24.43 50.60 -26.74
N ARG A 283 24.23 50.11 -25.51
CA ARG A 283 24.98 48.95 -24.98
C ARG A 283 24.14 47.68 -25.07
N MET A 284 24.47 46.81 -26.04
CA MET A 284 24.02 45.43 -26.09
C MET A 284 25.21 44.51 -25.77
N ARG A 285 25.10 43.70 -24.72
CA ARG A 285 26.09 42.68 -24.35
C ARG A 285 25.50 41.29 -24.55
N VAL A 286 26.13 40.51 -25.43
CA VAL A 286 25.78 39.11 -25.68
C VAL A 286 26.70 38.22 -24.86
N VAL A 287 26.12 37.31 -24.08
CA VAL A 287 26.86 36.27 -23.35
C VAL A 287 26.32 34.89 -23.71
N ASP A 288 27.18 33.87 -23.70
CA ASP A 288 26.76 32.49 -23.95
C ASP A 288 25.96 31.91 -22.80
N TRP A 289 26.49 32.09 -21.59
CA TRP A 289 25.92 31.63 -20.35
C TRP A 289 26.31 32.59 -19.22
N VAL A 290 25.38 32.84 -18.32
CA VAL A 290 25.62 33.67 -17.13
C VAL A 290 26.06 32.76 -15.98
N SER A 291 27.23 33.02 -15.40
CA SER A 291 27.79 32.24 -14.30
C SER A 291 27.03 32.44 -12.99
N ASP A 292 26.56 33.67 -12.73
CA ASP A 292 25.70 34.01 -11.59
C ASP A 292 24.40 34.67 -12.08
N PRO A 293 23.36 33.87 -12.37
CA PRO A 293 22.08 34.39 -12.83
C PRO A 293 21.36 35.24 -11.77
N ALA A 294 21.62 35.00 -10.48
CA ALA A 294 20.98 35.73 -9.40
C ALA A 294 21.55 37.15 -9.24
N ALA A 295 22.87 37.30 -9.23
CA ALA A 295 23.50 38.62 -9.28
C ALA A 295 23.08 39.39 -10.54
N THR A 296 23.12 38.73 -11.70
CA THR A 296 22.74 39.36 -12.97
C THR A 296 21.29 39.86 -12.97
N THR A 297 20.36 39.04 -12.48
CA THR A 297 18.95 39.43 -12.39
C THR A 297 18.75 40.58 -11.42
N ARG A 298 19.46 40.59 -10.28
CA ARG A 298 19.40 41.69 -9.30
C ARG A 298 20.02 42.98 -9.81
N ASP A 299 21.03 42.90 -10.65
CA ASP A 299 21.69 44.08 -11.19
C ASP A 299 20.89 44.74 -12.33
N CYS A 300 19.98 44.01 -12.97
CA CYS A 300 19.13 44.52 -14.04
C CYS A 300 17.87 45.24 -13.53
N ASP A 301 17.36 46.19 -14.32
CA ASP A 301 16.17 46.98 -14.02
C ASP A 301 14.87 46.27 -14.39
N ALA A 302 14.93 45.33 -15.34
CA ALA A 302 13.81 44.46 -15.71
C ALA A 302 14.32 43.18 -16.38
N VAL A 303 13.44 42.17 -16.47
CA VAL A 303 13.71 40.90 -17.16
C VAL A 303 12.70 40.70 -18.28
N VAL A 304 13.21 40.36 -19.46
CA VAL A 304 12.41 39.95 -20.62
C VAL A 304 12.60 38.46 -20.85
N THR A 305 11.50 37.73 -20.90
CA THR A 305 11.47 36.30 -21.24
C THR A 305 10.22 35.97 -22.04
N ASN A 306 10.15 34.78 -22.61
CA ASN A 306 9.09 34.35 -23.54
C ASN A 306 8.10 33.34 -22.92
N ALA A 307 8.25 33.04 -21.63
CA ALA A 307 7.41 32.09 -20.91
C ALA A 307 7.49 32.34 -19.40
N GLY A 308 6.45 31.96 -18.66
CA GLY A 308 6.48 31.97 -17.19
C GLY A 308 7.23 30.77 -16.60
N GLY A 309 8.46 30.48 -17.05
CA GLY A 309 9.31 29.40 -16.55
C GLY A 309 10.28 29.87 -15.43
N ALA A 310 11.36 29.13 -15.19
CA ALA A 310 12.31 29.43 -14.10
C ALA A 310 12.81 30.89 -14.10
N THR A 311 13.24 31.42 -15.24
CA THR A 311 13.68 32.83 -15.38
C THR A 311 12.62 33.85 -14.96
N ALA A 312 11.34 33.55 -15.22
CA ALA A 312 10.25 34.41 -14.77
C ALA A 312 10.11 34.38 -13.24
N LEU A 313 10.16 33.18 -12.63
CA LEU A 313 10.07 33.04 -11.18
C LEU A 313 11.27 33.67 -10.46
N GLU A 314 12.47 33.54 -11.04
CA GLU A 314 13.71 34.19 -10.58
C GLU A 314 13.61 35.71 -10.62
N ALA A 315 13.04 36.28 -11.70
CA ALA A 315 12.80 37.71 -11.81
C ALA A 315 11.81 38.22 -10.75
N LEU A 316 10.70 37.50 -10.55
CA LEU A 316 9.70 37.82 -9.53
C LEU A 316 10.30 37.79 -8.12
N ALA A 317 11.11 36.78 -7.81
CA ALA A 317 11.78 36.65 -6.52
C ALA A 317 12.75 37.80 -6.23
N CYS A 318 13.48 38.25 -7.26
CA CYS A 318 14.33 39.44 -7.19
C CYS A 318 13.54 40.76 -7.14
N ALA A 319 12.20 40.72 -7.13
CA ALA A 319 11.29 41.86 -7.22
C ALA A 319 11.54 42.73 -8.46
N ARG A 320 11.86 42.11 -9.61
CA ARG A 320 12.13 42.81 -10.87
C ARG A 320 10.90 42.82 -11.78
N PRO A 321 10.61 43.95 -12.45
CA PRO A 321 9.61 44.01 -13.51
C PRO A 321 9.83 42.89 -14.54
N LEU A 322 8.79 42.08 -14.75
CA LEU A 322 8.80 40.93 -15.64
C LEU A 322 7.98 41.23 -16.90
N LEU A 323 8.67 41.27 -18.04
CA LEU A 323 8.08 41.51 -19.35
C LEU A 323 8.06 40.21 -20.15
N LEU A 324 6.87 39.74 -20.51
CA LEU A 324 6.66 38.48 -21.21
C LEU A 324 6.42 38.73 -22.70
N PHE A 325 7.48 38.63 -23.49
CA PHE A 325 7.46 38.95 -24.91
C PHE A 325 7.09 37.75 -25.79
N ALA A 326 6.11 37.95 -26.68
CA ALA A 326 5.62 36.97 -27.64
C ALA A 326 5.59 35.52 -27.08
N PRO A 327 4.76 35.26 -26.04
CA PRO A 327 4.88 34.03 -25.27
C PRO A 327 4.73 32.76 -26.12
N ILE A 328 5.52 31.73 -25.81
CA ILE A 328 5.48 30.47 -26.56
C ILE A 328 4.09 29.78 -26.44
N PRO A 329 3.62 29.08 -27.48
CA PRO A 329 2.31 28.41 -27.48
C PRO A 329 2.13 27.39 -26.34
N GLY A 330 0.88 27.02 -26.05
CA GLY A 330 0.53 26.05 -25.02
C GLY A 330 0.74 26.58 -23.60
N HIS A 331 1.54 25.87 -22.79
CA HIS A 331 1.74 26.22 -21.39
C HIS A 331 2.47 27.57 -21.19
N GLY A 332 3.33 27.99 -22.11
CA GLY A 332 4.03 29.28 -22.01
C GLY A 332 3.07 30.47 -22.02
N ARG A 333 2.14 30.50 -22.99
CA ARG A 333 1.06 31.48 -23.07
C ARG A 333 0.13 31.41 -21.86
N ALA A 334 -0.26 30.21 -21.43
CA ALA A 334 -1.10 30.04 -20.24
C ALA A 334 -0.44 30.61 -18.96
N ASN A 335 0.86 30.35 -18.77
CA ASN A 335 1.63 30.91 -17.66
C ASN A 335 1.68 32.44 -17.74
N ALA A 336 1.91 32.99 -18.93
CA ALA A 336 2.01 34.43 -19.15
C ALA A 336 0.69 35.16 -18.88
N GLU A 337 -0.41 34.64 -19.41
CA GLU A 337 -1.74 35.20 -19.17
C GLU A 337 -2.13 35.14 -17.69
N LEU A 338 -1.75 34.09 -16.96
CA LEU A 338 -2.05 33.98 -15.54
C LEU A 338 -1.24 34.97 -14.71
N LEU A 339 0.08 35.09 -14.96
CA LEU A 339 0.93 36.05 -14.26
C LEU A 339 0.44 37.49 -14.47
N ALA A 340 0.03 37.85 -15.70
CA ALA A 340 -0.56 39.15 -15.98
C ALA A 340 -1.91 39.37 -15.28
N ARG A 341 -2.80 38.37 -15.27
CA ARG A 341 -4.09 38.45 -14.54
C ARG A 341 -3.90 38.65 -13.04
N GLU A 342 -2.78 38.21 -12.48
CA GLU A 342 -2.45 38.41 -11.06
C GLU A 342 -1.64 39.69 -10.79
N GLY A 343 -1.33 40.47 -11.82
CA GLY A 343 -0.55 41.70 -11.70
C GLY A 343 0.93 41.46 -11.41
N LEU A 344 1.47 40.28 -11.75
CA LEU A 344 2.86 39.91 -11.51
C LEU A 344 3.76 40.15 -12.73
N ALA A 345 3.19 40.25 -13.93
CA ALA A 345 3.95 40.44 -15.17
C ALA A 345 3.17 41.24 -16.21
N THR A 346 3.89 41.87 -17.14
CA THR A 346 3.30 42.52 -18.31
C THR A 346 3.49 41.65 -19.54
N VAL A 347 2.38 41.26 -20.19
CA VAL A 347 2.44 40.49 -21.44
C VAL A 347 2.56 41.46 -22.62
N CYS A 348 3.59 41.25 -23.43
CA CYS A 348 3.89 42.04 -24.63
C CYS A 348 3.71 41.14 -25.86
N PRO A 349 2.53 41.14 -26.52
CA PRO A 349 2.26 40.26 -27.66
C PRO A 349 3.17 40.52 -28.86
N GLY A 350 3.58 41.78 -29.06
CA GLY A 350 4.44 42.22 -30.13
C GLY A 350 5.53 43.21 -29.67
N PRO A 351 6.37 43.67 -30.62
CA PRO A 351 7.52 44.52 -30.33
C PRO A 351 7.13 45.92 -29.86
N ASP A 352 5.99 46.44 -30.29
CA ASP A 352 5.54 47.78 -29.91
C ASP A 352 5.10 47.83 -28.45
N GLU A 353 4.36 46.82 -27.98
CA GLU A 353 3.98 46.73 -26.56
C GLU A 353 5.21 46.53 -25.66
N LEU A 354 6.23 45.80 -26.14
CA LEU A 354 7.49 45.66 -25.41
C LEU A 354 8.27 46.98 -25.37
N ARG A 355 8.31 47.71 -26.49
CA ARG A 355 8.94 49.04 -26.59
C ARG A 355 8.31 50.01 -25.58
N ASP A 356 6.99 50.07 -25.55
CA ASP A 356 6.23 50.95 -24.65
C ASP A 356 6.44 50.56 -23.18
N ALA A 357 6.44 49.26 -22.87
CA ALA A 357 6.72 48.77 -21.52
C ALA A 357 8.14 49.13 -21.05
N VAL A 358 9.14 49.07 -21.94
CA VAL A 358 10.52 49.46 -21.63
C VAL A 358 10.66 50.97 -21.47
N ALA A 359 9.98 51.76 -22.32
CA ALA A 359 9.96 53.21 -22.20
C ALA A 359 9.35 53.67 -20.86
N ALA A 360 8.30 52.99 -20.39
CA ALA A 360 7.70 53.26 -19.08
C ALA A 360 8.65 52.99 -17.91
N LEU A 361 9.60 52.05 -18.05
CA LEU A 361 10.60 51.75 -17.03
C LEU A 361 11.66 52.84 -16.84
N VAL A 362 11.71 53.87 -17.69
CA VAL A 362 12.57 55.03 -17.47
C VAL A 362 12.15 55.78 -16.20
N ASP A 363 10.84 55.83 -15.92
CA ASP A 363 10.28 56.42 -14.71
C ASP A 363 10.66 55.60 -13.46
N PRO A 364 11.42 56.18 -12.50
CA PRO A 364 11.72 55.54 -11.23
C PRO A 364 10.49 55.11 -10.43
N GLY A 365 9.40 55.86 -10.50
CA GLY A 365 8.15 55.56 -9.77
C GLY A 365 7.56 54.23 -10.23
N VAL A 366 7.48 54.01 -11.54
CA VAL A 366 6.96 52.75 -12.11
C VAL A 366 7.76 51.53 -11.64
N ARG A 367 9.10 51.64 -11.56
CA ARG A 367 9.97 50.57 -11.08
C ARG A 367 9.80 50.31 -9.58
N ALA A 368 9.77 51.38 -8.79
CA ALA A 368 9.60 51.30 -7.34
C ALA A 368 8.22 50.72 -6.96
N ASP A 369 7.15 51.17 -7.62
CA ASP A 369 5.79 50.68 -7.40
C ASP A 369 5.65 49.20 -7.78
N THR A 370 6.27 48.79 -8.89
CA THR A 370 6.30 47.38 -9.31
C THR A 370 7.06 46.53 -8.30
N ALA A 371 8.25 46.95 -7.88
CA ALA A 371 9.05 46.24 -6.88
C ALA A 371 8.34 46.16 -5.53
N ALA A 372 7.72 47.25 -5.07
CA ALA A 372 6.92 47.29 -3.85
C ALA A 372 5.71 46.33 -3.93
N THR A 373 5.02 46.31 -5.06
CA THR A 373 3.89 45.39 -5.32
C THR A 373 4.36 43.94 -5.26
N LEU A 374 5.47 43.61 -5.94
CA LEU A 374 6.02 42.25 -5.94
C LEU A 374 6.48 41.84 -4.53
N ARG A 375 7.22 42.69 -3.82
CA ARG A 375 7.64 42.44 -2.43
C ARG A 375 6.43 42.20 -1.52
N ALA A 376 5.39 43.02 -1.62
CA ALA A 376 4.16 42.85 -0.85
C ALA A 376 3.41 41.56 -1.19
N ARG A 377 3.36 41.17 -2.47
CA ARG A 377 2.70 39.93 -2.93
C ARG A 377 3.45 38.67 -2.54
N LEU A 378 4.77 38.75 -2.41
CA LEU A 378 5.65 37.64 -2.04
C LEU A 378 5.98 37.61 -0.54
N ALA A 379 5.57 38.64 0.22
CA ALA A 379 5.78 38.70 1.66
C ALA A 379 5.10 37.53 2.39
N GLY A 380 5.80 36.94 3.35
CA GLY A 380 5.31 35.81 4.15
C GLY A 380 5.36 34.45 3.44
N ALA A 381 5.85 34.39 2.20
CA ALA A 381 6.14 33.14 1.53
C ALA A 381 7.49 32.60 1.99
N ASP A 382 7.52 31.38 2.52
CA ASP A 382 8.73 30.74 3.04
C ASP A 382 8.88 29.35 2.42
N LEU A 383 9.84 29.23 1.49
CA LEU A 383 10.10 27.97 0.81
C LEU A 383 10.64 26.90 1.78
N ALA A 384 11.35 27.28 2.83
CA ALA A 384 11.79 26.35 3.87
C ALA A 384 10.60 25.80 4.65
N ALA A 385 9.67 26.66 5.11
CA ALA A 385 8.44 26.18 5.74
C ALA A 385 7.60 25.31 4.80
N ASP A 386 7.56 25.66 3.51
CA ASP A 386 6.84 24.89 2.51
C ASP A 386 7.44 23.49 2.29
N VAL A 387 8.77 23.40 2.18
CA VAL A 387 9.54 22.15 2.07
C VAL A 387 9.43 21.33 3.36
N ALA A 388 9.48 21.96 4.53
CA ALA A 388 9.27 21.29 5.81
C ALA A 388 7.90 20.61 5.88
N ALA A 389 6.85 21.29 5.38
CA ALA A 389 5.51 20.75 5.33
C ALA A 389 5.29 19.71 4.20
N LEU A 390 6.31 19.43 3.36
CA LEU A 390 6.31 18.25 2.50
C LEU A 390 6.57 16.95 3.27
N VAL A 391 6.98 17.05 4.54
CA VAL A 391 6.97 15.95 5.50
C VAL A 391 5.61 15.98 6.20
N PRO A 392 4.55 15.33 5.68
CA PRO A 392 3.40 15.08 6.50
C PRO A 392 3.87 14.28 7.72
N ALA A 393 3.35 14.60 8.91
CA ALA A 393 3.30 13.63 9.98
C ALA A 393 2.83 12.32 9.35
N ARG A 394 3.67 11.27 9.46
CA ARG A 394 3.44 9.97 8.80
C ARG A 394 1.94 9.70 8.79
N PRO A 395 1.28 9.56 7.63
CA PRO A 395 -0.13 9.19 7.68
C PRO A 395 -0.20 7.87 8.46
N ASP A 396 -0.94 7.87 9.57
CA ASP A 396 -1.15 6.70 10.43
C ASP A 396 -1.74 5.51 9.64
N THR A 397 -2.13 5.75 8.39
CA THR A 397 -2.77 4.78 7.51
C THR A 397 -2.23 4.87 6.09
N VAL A 398 -1.63 3.79 5.58
CA VAL A 398 -1.28 3.63 4.17
C VAL A 398 -2.50 3.04 3.43
N PRO A 399 -2.93 3.60 2.28
CA PRO A 399 -3.95 2.95 1.46
C PRO A 399 -3.49 1.54 1.05
N GLY A 400 -4.15 0.52 1.59
CA GLY A 400 -3.82 -0.88 1.34
C GLY A 400 -4.35 -1.42 0.01
N GLU A 401 -4.06 -2.70 -0.23
CA GLU A 401 -4.51 -3.43 -1.42
C GLU A 401 -6.05 -3.47 -1.51
N ARG A 402 -6.58 -3.69 -2.72
CA ARG A 402 -8.00 -4.04 -2.87
C ARG A 402 -8.27 -5.34 -2.11
N VAL A 403 -9.44 -5.43 -1.48
CA VAL A 403 -9.88 -6.68 -0.84
C VAL A 403 -9.97 -7.75 -1.93
N ARG A 404 -9.30 -8.88 -1.71
CA ARG A 404 -9.32 -10.00 -2.67
C ARG A 404 -10.71 -10.61 -2.70
N ALA A 405 -11.09 -11.23 -3.81
CA ALA A 405 -12.40 -11.87 -3.92
C ALA A 405 -12.64 -12.94 -2.85
N GLN A 406 -11.57 -13.65 -2.46
CA GLN A 406 -11.56 -14.66 -1.40
C GLN A 406 -11.91 -14.06 -0.04
N ASP A 407 -11.38 -12.88 0.25
CA ASP A 407 -11.63 -12.16 1.50
C ASP A 407 -13.02 -11.49 1.48
N ALA A 408 -13.43 -10.98 0.31
CA ALA A 408 -14.73 -10.36 0.10
C ALA A 408 -15.89 -11.36 0.28
N LEU A 409 -15.68 -12.66 -0.01
CA LEU A 409 -16.66 -13.71 0.28
C LEU A 409 -17.15 -13.61 1.73
N PHE A 410 -16.23 -13.55 2.69
CA PHE A 410 -16.55 -13.53 4.11
C PHE A 410 -17.14 -12.19 4.58
N LEU A 411 -16.83 -11.08 3.91
CA LEU A 411 -17.50 -9.80 4.16
C LEU A 411 -18.98 -9.84 3.74
N HIS A 412 -19.29 -10.51 2.64
CA HIS A 412 -20.65 -10.64 2.12
C HIS A 412 -21.44 -11.79 2.76
N ALA A 413 -20.74 -12.80 3.28
CA ALA A 413 -21.34 -13.89 4.05
C ALA A 413 -21.62 -13.50 5.51
N ALA A 414 -21.05 -12.39 6.00
CA ALA A 414 -21.28 -11.90 7.34
C ALA A 414 -22.70 -11.34 7.48
N THR A 415 -23.43 -11.83 8.48
CA THR A 415 -24.73 -11.33 8.91
C THR A 415 -24.66 -10.99 10.41
N ALA A 416 -25.71 -10.35 10.95
CA ALA A 416 -25.78 -10.06 12.38
C ALA A 416 -25.75 -11.36 13.23
N ASP A 417 -26.38 -12.42 12.72
CA ASP A 417 -26.44 -13.72 13.39
C ASP A 417 -25.18 -14.55 13.10
N VAL A 418 -24.56 -14.37 11.93
CA VAL A 418 -23.36 -15.11 11.52
C VAL A 418 -22.23 -14.12 11.15
N PRO A 419 -21.50 -13.56 12.12
CA PRO A 419 -20.55 -12.47 11.89
C PRO A 419 -19.23 -12.88 11.20
N GLN A 420 -19.10 -14.14 10.78
CA GLN A 420 -17.90 -14.67 10.10
C GLN A 420 -16.59 -14.39 10.86
N GLN A 421 -16.53 -14.82 12.13
CA GLN A 421 -15.37 -14.69 12.99
C GLN A 421 -14.66 -16.04 13.19
N VAL A 422 -13.34 -16.04 13.05
CA VAL A 422 -12.44 -17.17 13.32
C VAL A 422 -11.54 -16.83 14.49
N GLY A 423 -10.95 -17.82 15.14
CA GLY A 423 -10.03 -17.55 16.24
C GLY A 423 -9.58 -18.80 16.96
N ALA A 424 -9.12 -18.63 18.19
CA ALA A 424 -8.70 -19.74 19.04
C ALA A 424 -8.78 -19.41 20.52
N ARG A 425 -8.92 -20.46 21.34
CA ARG A 425 -8.62 -20.44 22.78
C ARG A 425 -7.28 -21.12 22.99
N LEU A 426 -6.32 -20.44 23.61
CA LEU A 426 -5.04 -21.01 24.02
C LEU A 426 -5.06 -21.19 25.54
N LEU A 427 -4.64 -22.35 26.04
CA LEU A 427 -4.43 -22.60 27.46
C LEU A 427 -2.93 -22.58 27.73
N VAL A 428 -2.52 -21.75 28.69
CA VAL A 428 -1.13 -21.56 29.12
C VAL A 428 -1.01 -22.07 30.55
N GLU A 429 -0.13 -23.04 30.77
CA GLU A 429 0.15 -23.64 32.09
C GLU A 429 0.98 -22.66 32.92
N ASP A 430 0.44 -22.16 34.03
CA ASP A 430 1.17 -21.28 34.95
C ASP A 430 1.56 -22.05 36.21
N VAL A 431 2.86 -22.17 36.45
CA VAL A 431 3.49 -22.84 37.62
C VAL A 431 3.74 -21.82 38.75
N THR A 432 2.82 -20.87 38.94
CA THR A 432 2.78 -20.04 40.15
C THR A 432 1.62 -20.52 41.01
N GLY A 433 1.94 -21.01 42.20
CA GLY A 433 1.05 -21.81 43.04
C GLY A 433 -0.29 -21.14 43.41
N PRO A 434 -1.16 -21.84 44.19
CA PRO A 434 -2.61 -21.60 44.33
C PRO A 434 -3.09 -20.22 44.85
N GLY A 435 -2.20 -19.22 45.00
CA GLY A 435 -2.46 -17.86 45.48
C GLY A 435 -2.43 -16.74 44.41
N ALA A 436 -2.49 -17.06 43.11
CA ALA A 436 -2.50 -16.05 42.04
C ALA A 436 -3.79 -15.19 42.03
N GLY A 437 -3.76 -14.08 42.79
CA GLY A 437 -4.83 -13.07 42.83
C GLY A 437 -5.06 -12.35 41.49
N PRO A 438 -6.03 -11.42 41.42
CA PRO A 438 -6.38 -10.69 40.18
C PRO A 438 -5.21 -10.01 39.46
N GLY A 439 -4.14 -9.66 40.20
CA GLY A 439 -2.92 -9.07 39.64
C GLY A 439 -2.21 -9.94 38.60
N VAL A 440 -2.39 -11.26 38.61
CA VAL A 440 -1.77 -12.16 37.61
C VAL A 440 -2.43 -11.99 36.25
N ALA A 441 -3.75 -11.99 36.16
CA ALA A 441 -4.47 -11.78 34.89
C ALA A 441 -4.15 -10.40 34.29
N ALA A 442 -4.09 -9.36 35.14
CA ALA A 442 -3.68 -8.02 34.74
C ALA A 442 -2.22 -7.98 34.21
N ALA A 443 -1.29 -8.70 34.84
CA ALA A 443 0.09 -8.81 34.37
C ALA A 443 0.18 -9.53 33.02
N TRP A 444 -0.60 -10.58 32.82
CA TRP A 444 -0.70 -11.28 31.53
C TRP A 444 -1.31 -10.40 30.44
N GLN A 445 -2.35 -9.65 30.77
CA GLN A 445 -2.95 -8.67 29.85
C GLN A 445 -1.97 -7.57 29.46
N ALA A 446 -1.25 -7.00 30.42
CA ALA A 446 -0.21 -6.00 30.17
C ALA A 446 0.91 -6.58 29.29
N HIS A 447 1.30 -7.82 29.54
CA HIS A 447 2.28 -8.52 28.71
C HIS A 447 1.77 -8.70 27.26
N VAL A 448 0.54 -9.14 27.04
CA VAL A 448 -0.04 -9.26 25.69
C VAL A 448 -0.12 -7.90 24.99
N ALA A 449 -0.51 -6.84 25.70
CA ALA A 449 -0.52 -5.48 25.17
C ALA A 449 0.88 -5.00 24.74
N GLN A 450 1.91 -5.34 25.51
CA GLN A 450 3.31 -5.10 25.13
C GLN A 450 3.70 -5.87 23.87
N LEU A 451 3.35 -7.16 23.77
CA LEU A 451 3.61 -7.96 22.57
C LEU A 451 2.93 -7.40 21.32
N VAL A 452 1.70 -6.88 21.44
CA VAL A 452 1.01 -6.19 20.34
C VAL A 452 1.85 -5.00 19.86
N THR A 453 2.28 -4.15 20.79
CA THR A 453 3.11 -2.97 20.49
C THR A 453 4.42 -3.35 19.80
N GLU A 454 5.09 -4.40 20.28
CA GLU A 454 6.42 -4.79 19.80
C GLU A 454 6.40 -5.61 18.50
N ARG A 455 5.34 -6.39 18.27
CA ARG A 455 5.34 -7.45 17.25
C ARG A 455 4.23 -7.33 16.22
N ALA A 456 3.07 -6.76 16.54
CA ALA A 456 1.91 -6.75 15.63
C ALA A 456 2.21 -6.03 14.30
N GLY A 457 3.01 -4.95 14.35
CA GLY A 457 3.46 -4.20 13.15
C GLY A 457 4.23 -5.05 12.11
N ARG A 458 4.76 -6.22 12.50
CA ARG A 458 5.47 -7.17 11.61
C ARG A 458 4.58 -8.30 11.11
N ILE A 459 3.31 -8.32 11.49
CA ILE A 459 2.35 -9.37 11.18
C ILE A 459 1.25 -8.75 10.32
N GLU A 460 1.35 -8.97 9.01
CA GLU A 460 0.49 -8.34 7.99
C GLU A 460 -1.02 -8.47 8.29
N LEU A 461 -1.47 -9.60 8.85
CA LEU A 461 -2.85 -9.81 9.27
C LEU A 461 -3.29 -8.82 10.36
N LEU A 462 -2.44 -8.56 11.35
CA LEU A 462 -2.74 -7.72 12.52
C LEU A 462 -2.64 -6.22 12.20
N THR A 463 -1.95 -5.85 11.12
CA THR A 463 -1.85 -4.46 10.63
C THR A 463 -2.98 -4.06 9.70
N ARG A 464 -3.94 -4.96 9.38
CA ARG A 464 -4.97 -4.70 8.37
C ARG A 464 -6.31 -4.42 9.01
N ARG A 465 -6.96 -3.35 8.55
CA ARG A 465 -8.39 -3.09 8.76
C ARG A 465 -9.06 -2.69 7.45
N LEU A 466 -10.37 -2.77 7.39
CA LEU A 466 -11.16 -2.46 6.22
C LEU A 466 -11.33 -0.94 6.09
N ALA A 467 -11.13 -0.39 4.89
CA ALA A 467 -11.43 1.01 4.62
C ALA A 467 -12.95 1.23 4.68
N PRO A 468 -13.42 2.40 5.15
CA PRO A 468 -14.83 2.76 5.09
C PRO A 468 -15.41 2.60 3.69
N VAL A 469 -16.67 2.21 3.60
CA VAL A 469 -17.35 1.97 2.32
C VAL A 469 -17.57 3.27 1.57
N GLU A 470 -16.97 3.37 0.38
CA GLU A 470 -17.31 4.42 -0.59
C GLU A 470 -18.27 3.86 -1.67
N PRO A 471 -19.45 4.47 -1.87
CA PRO A 471 -20.40 4.04 -2.90
C PRO A 471 -19.75 3.93 -4.28
N GLY A 472 -19.96 2.79 -4.95
CA GLY A 472 -19.46 2.53 -6.31
C GLY A 472 -17.96 2.19 -6.41
N ARG A 473 -17.22 2.11 -5.29
CA ARG A 473 -15.81 1.67 -5.29
C ARG A 473 -15.64 0.29 -4.66
N ALA A 474 -14.62 -0.44 -5.13
CA ALA A 474 -14.23 -1.71 -4.53
C ALA A 474 -13.63 -1.47 -3.13
N ARG A 475 -14.01 -2.32 -2.16
CA ARG A 475 -13.46 -2.28 -0.79
C ARG A 475 -11.93 -2.44 -0.80
N ARG A 476 -11.26 -1.81 0.14
CA ARG A 476 -9.80 -1.81 0.27
C ARG A 476 -9.39 -2.09 1.71
N TRP A 477 -8.20 -2.65 1.86
CA TRP A 477 -7.51 -2.68 3.14
C TRP A 477 -6.92 -1.32 3.45
N VAL A 478 -6.79 -1.02 4.73
CA VAL A 478 -5.99 0.05 5.31
C VAL A 478 -4.92 -0.64 6.14
N VAL A 479 -3.67 -0.20 6.00
CA VAL A 479 -2.56 -0.70 6.82
C VAL A 479 -2.35 0.25 7.98
N ASP A 480 -2.54 -0.25 9.19
CA ASP A 480 -2.16 0.33 10.46
C ASP A 480 -0.83 -0.32 10.91
N PRO A 481 0.32 0.32 10.67
CA PRO A 481 1.64 -0.28 10.90
C PRO A 481 1.97 -0.41 12.39
N ALA A 482 1.25 0.27 13.28
CA ALA A 482 1.47 0.24 14.72
C ALA A 482 0.13 0.12 15.46
N PRO A 483 -0.52 -1.07 15.43
CA PRO A 483 -1.83 -1.27 16.03
C PRO A 483 -1.82 -0.92 17.52
N ASP A 484 -2.73 -0.04 17.91
CA ASP A 484 -2.88 0.43 19.29
C ASP A 484 -3.38 -0.73 20.20
N PRO A 485 -2.57 -1.20 21.17
CA PRO A 485 -2.96 -2.33 22.01
C PRO A 485 -4.25 -2.10 22.78
N ALA A 486 -4.60 -0.86 23.13
CA ALA A 486 -5.82 -0.53 23.86
C ALA A 486 -7.10 -0.83 23.07
N ARG A 487 -7.01 -0.94 21.73
CA ARG A 487 -8.15 -1.29 20.86
C ARG A 487 -8.30 -2.79 20.65
N HIS A 488 -7.21 -3.54 20.81
CA HIS A 488 -7.14 -4.95 20.46
C HIS A 488 -7.12 -5.87 21.67
N VAL A 489 -6.53 -5.46 22.79
CA VAL A 489 -6.53 -6.23 24.04
C VAL A 489 -7.65 -5.69 24.92
N ARG A 490 -8.64 -6.51 25.25
CA ARG A 490 -9.76 -6.08 26.09
C ARG A 490 -9.26 -5.66 27.48
N PRO A 491 -9.81 -4.57 28.06
CA PRO A 491 -9.44 -4.10 29.39
C PRO A 491 -9.88 -5.06 30.50
N ASP A 492 -10.96 -5.78 30.27
CA ASP A 492 -11.57 -6.69 31.25
C ASP A 492 -10.91 -8.08 31.20
N THR A 493 -10.83 -8.74 32.35
CA THR A 493 -10.43 -10.16 32.45
C THR A 493 -11.60 -11.00 32.91
N VAL A 494 -11.75 -12.21 32.38
CA VAL A 494 -12.82 -13.14 32.79
C VAL A 494 -12.28 -14.18 33.75
N SER A 495 -13.02 -14.48 34.83
CA SER A 495 -12.70 -15.59 35.73
C SER A 495 -13.46 -16.85 35.29
N VAL A 496 -12.77 -17.98 35.20
CA VAL A 496 -13.33 -19.27 34.80
C VAL A 496 -12.96 -20.35 35.82
N GLY A 497 -13.83 -21.30 36.14
CA GLY A 497 -13.45 -22.35 37.10
C GLY A 497 -14.60 -23.27 37.50
N PRO A 498 -14.32 -24.33 38.28
CA PRO A 498 -15.34 -25.26 38.74
C PRO A 498 -16.19 -24.63 39.85
N GLY A 499 -17.45 -24.27 39.54
CA GLY A 499 -18.42 -23.75 40.53
C GLY A 499 -19.55 -22.95 39.87
N GLY A 500 -20.72 -22.86 40.51
CA GLY A 500 -21.91 -22.18 39.97
C GLY A 500 -21.76 -20.66 39.80
N ASP A 501 -20.77 -20.05 40.46
CA ASP A 501 -20.50 -18.60 40.42
C ASP A 501 -19.46 -18.20 39.34
N HIS A 502 -18.97 -19.16 38.54
CA HIS A 502 -17.93 -18.94 37.54
C HIS A 502 -18.31 -19.51 36.17
N ALA A 503 -17.90 -18.82 35.10
CA ALA A 503 -18.10 -19.29 33.74
C ALA A 503 -17.20 -20.51 33.45
N THR A 504 -17.65 -21.46 32.64
CA THR A 504 -16.74 -22.45 32.07
C THR A 504 -15.83 -21.81 31.00
N TRP A 505 -14.76 -22.49 30.60
CA TRP A 505 -13.94 -22.04 29.47
C TRP A 505 -14.74 -21.90 28.16
N ASP A 506 -15.76 -22.74 27.99
CA ASP A 506 -16.65 -22.77 26.84
C ASP A 506 -17.63 -21.60 26.88
N ASP A 507 -18.15 -21.24 28.06
CA ASP A 507 -19.03 -20.08 28.26
C ASP A 507 -18.28 -18.76 28.05
N ALA A 508 -17.07 -18.63 28.60
CA ALA A 508 -16.24 -17.45 28.41
C ALA A 508 -15.88 -17.23 26.93
N LEU A 509 -15.55 -18.31 26.22
CA LEU A 509 -15.31 -18.27 24.77
C LEU A 509 -16.58 -17.98 23.98
N THR A 510 -17.72 -18.51 24.43
CA THR A 510 -19.04 -18.23 23.84
C THR A 510 -19.35 -16.74 23.92
N ALA A 511 -19.32 -16.17 25.12
CA ALA A 511 -19.59 -14.76 25.40
C ALA A 511 -18.63 -13.83 24.66
N PHE A 512 -17.33 -14.14 24.62
CA PHE A 512 -16.32 -13.29 23.97
C PHE A 512 -16.59 -13.04 22.49
N PHE A 513 -17.14 -14.02 21.78
CA PHE A 513 -17.42 -13.93 20.35
C PHE A 513 -18.88 -13.52 20.05
N THR A 514 -19.77 -13.52 21.04
CA THR A 514 -21.13 -12.96 20.90
C THR A 514 -21.09 -11.48 20.51
N ASP A 515 -20.10 -10.75 21.01
CA ASP A 515 -19.76 -9.39 20.60
C ASP A 515 -18.87 -9.46 19.34
N PRO A 516 -19.34 -9.14 18.13
CA PRO A 516 -18.56 -9.32 16.91
C PRO A 516 -17.47 -8.25 16.74
N VAL A 517 -16.32 -8.65 16.20
CA VAL A 517 -15.29 -7.68 15.79
C VAL A 517 -15.76 -6.88 14.58
N ASP A 518 -15.52 -5.58 14.61
CA ASP A 518 -15.75 -4.70 13.48
C ASP A 518 -14.49 -4.65 12.59
N PRO A 519 -14.54 -5.17 11.34
CA PRO A 519 -13.40 -5.15 10.44
C PRO A 519 -12.95 -3.74 10.03
N GLU A 520 -13.79 -2.71 10.12
CA GLU A 520 -13.43 -1.32 9.78
C GLU A 520 -12.68 -0.61 10.92
N ARG A 521 -12.93 -1.03 12.17
CA ARG A 521 -12.29 -0.48 13.37
C ARG A 521 -11.03 -1.24 13.78
N THR A 522 -11.15 -2.52 14.10
CA THR A 522 -10.07 -3.33 14.68
C THR A 522 -9.84 -4.64 13.94
N GLY A 523 -10.91 -5.30 13.49
CA GLY A 523 -10.86 -6.59 12.78
C GLY A 523 -10.37 -7.79 13.58
N TRP A 524 -9.77 -7.58 14.76
CA TRP A 524 -9.33 -8.63 15.67
C TRP A 524 -9.24 -8.13 17.11
N GLN A 525 -9.40 -9.04 18.06
CA GLN A 525 -9.34 -8.78 19.51
C GLN A 525 -8.77 -9.98 20.28
N ILE A 526 -8.19 -9.70 21.44
CA ILE A 526 -7.68 -10.66 22.41
C ILE A 526 -8.28 -10.35 23.79
N LEU A 527 -8.64 -11.40 24.53
CA LEU A 527 -9.13 -11.34 25.90
C LEU A 527 -8.35 -12.34 26.76
N ILE A 528 -8.00 -11.93 27.97
CA ILE A 528 -7.36 -12.79 28.96
C ILE A 528 -8.42 -13.33 29.93
N ALA A 529 -8.42 -14.65 30.09
CA ALA A 529 -9.27 -15.36 31.03
C ALA A 529 -8.40 -16.10 32.05
N ARG A 530 -8.77 -16.04 33.34
CA ARG A 530 -8.02 -16.59 34.46
C ARG A 530 -8.80 -17.73 35.10
N HIS A 531 -8.12 -18.84 35.37
CA HIS A 531 -8.74 -19.92 36.12
C HIS A 531 -8.87 -19.58 37.62
N THR A 532 -10.06 -19.71 38.21
CA THR A 532 -10.30 -19.61 39.66
C THR A 532 -10.09 -20.98 40.30
N GLY A 533 -9.21 -21.05 41.31
CA GLY A 533 -8.94 -22.30 42.04
C GLY A 533 -8.15 -23.37 41.27
N GLY A 534 -7.50 -23.01 40.16
CA GLY A 534 -6.66 -23.92 39.37
C GLY A 534 -5.45 -23.19 38.77
N GLU A 535 -4.57 -23.96 38.12
CA GLU A 535 -3.35 -23.45 37.48
C GLU A 535 -3.62 -23.09 36.02
N GLY A 536 -3.35 -21.84 35.63
CA GLY A 536 -3.28 -21.45 34.22
C GLY A 536 -4.07 -20.22 33.78
N ILE A 537 -3.70 -19.72 32.60
CA ILE A 537 -4.28 -18.57 31.91
C ILE A 537 -4.78 -18.99 30.54
N GLY A 538 -5.94 -18.47 30.16
CA GLY A 538 -6.50 -18.60 28.82
C GLY A 538 -6.33 -17.32 28.02
N VAL A 539 -5.83 -17.45 26.80
CA VAL A 539 -5.81 -16.37 25.81
C VAL A 539 -6.89 -16.66 24.77
N LEU A 540 -7.94 -15.84 24.75
CA LEU A 540 -9.04 -15.95 23.80
C LEU A 540 -8.80 -14.93 22.69
N ALA A 541 -8.66 -15.40 21.45
CA ALA A 541 -8.43 -14.54 20.30
C ALA A 541 -9.50 -14.74 19.25
N LYS A 542 -9.99 -13.63 18.67
CA LYS A 542 -10.95 -13.62 17.57
C LYS A 542 -10.53 -12.63 16.49
N VAL A 543 -10.80 -12.97 15.25
CA VAL A 543 -10.42 -12.25 14.05
C VAL A 543 -11.56 -12.35 13.04
N HIS A 544 -11.85 -11.26 12.32
CA HIS A 544 -12.79 -11.31 11.20
C HIS A 544 -12.21 -12.19 10.08
N HIS A 545 -12.97 -13.16 9.57
CA HIS A 545 -12.47 -14.17 8.62
C HIS A 545 -11.98 -13.56 7.29
N ALA A 546 -12.43 -12.35 6.94
CA ALA A 546 -11.89 -11.61 5.81
C ALA A 546 -10.38 -11.27 5.92
N LEU A 547 -9.80 -11.19 7.13
CA LEU A 547 -8.38 -10.89 7.32
C LEU A 547 -7.47 -12.10 7.09
N GLY A 548 -8.00 -13.31 7.31
CA GLY A 548 -7.25 -14.55 7.12
C GLY A 548 -8.08 -15.79 7.42
N ASP A 549 -7.63 -16.90 6.87
CA ASP A 549 -8.17 -18.22 7.19
C ASP A 549 -7.57 -18.77 8.50
N GLY A 550 -8.04 -19.93 8.95
CA GLY A 550 -7.56 -20.53 10.20
C GLY A 550 -6.06 -20.76 10.26
N LEU A 551 -5.38 -20.97 9.11
CA LEU A 551 -3.92 -21.07 9.05
C LEU A 551 -3.25 -19.72 9.27
N ALA A 552 -3.70 -18.68 8.58
CA ALA A 552 -3.17 -17.33 8.73
C ALA A 552 -3.37 -16.81 10.16
N VAL A 553 -4.51 -17.11 10.78
CA VAL A 553 -4.80 -16.78 12.18
C VAL A 553 -3.87 -17.54 13.13
N THR A 554 -3.70 -18.85 12.94
CA THR A 554 -2.80 -19.65 13.79
C THR A 554 -1.35 -19.16 13.68
N ASP A 555 -0.87 -18.84 12.48
CA ASP A 555 0.46 -18.26 12.26
C ASP A 555 0.61 -16.90 12.94
N ALA A 556 -0.39 -16.03 12.81
CA ALA A 556 -0.39 -14.72 13.46
C ALA A 556 -0.32 -14.83 14.99
N LEU A 557 -1.09 -15.75 15.58
CA LEU A 557 -1.08 -15.98 17.03
C LEU A 557 0.24 -16.54 17.51
N ILE A 558 0.83 -17.50 16.78
CA ILE A 558 2.16 -18.04 17.10
C ILE A 558 3.22 -16.93 17.07
N ARG A 559 3.28 -16.14 16.00
CA ARG A 559 4.28 -15.05 15.86
C ARG A 559 4.08 -13.92 16.86
N LEU A 560 2.84 -13.64 17.24
CA LEU A 560 2.53 -12.62 18.22
C LEU A 560 2.87 -13.08 19.64
N LEU A 561 2.44 -14.28 20.02
CA LEU A 561 2.36 -14.71 21.42
C LEU A 561 3.53 -15.58 21.89
N THR A 562 4.26 -16.25 20.99
CA THR A 562 5.26 -17.26 21.41
C THR A 562 6.67 -16.70 21.54
N ASP A 563 7.44 -17.24 22.48
CA ASP A 563 8.82 -16.85 22.75
C ASP A 563 9.76 -17.36 21.65
N GLU A 564 9.53 -18.56 21.13
CA GLU A 564 10.37 -19.21 20.12
C GLU A 564 10.44 -18.42 18.80
N GLU A 565 9.38 -17.69 18.47
CA GLU A 565 9.29 -16.91 17.23
C GLU A 565 9.69 -15.44 17.43
N ALA A 566 9.96 -15.02 18.67
CA ALA A 566 10.36 -13.65 19.01
C ALA A 566 11.69 -13.22 18.34
N ALA A 567 12.56 -14.19 18.02
CA ALA A 567 13.90 -13.96 17.48
C ALA A 567 14.01 -14.00 15.94
N LEU A 568 12.93 -14.31 15.22
CA LEU A 568 12.98 -14.42 13.76
C LEU A 568 12.79 -13.05 13.10
N PRO A 569 13.66 -12.66 12.14
CA PRO A 569 13.50 -11.41 11.41
C PRO A 569 12.11 -11.32 10.79
N GLY A 570 11.48 -10.15 10.89
CA GLY A 570 10.32 -9.82 10.06
C GLY A 570 10.67 -10.05 8.59
N ARG A 571 9.66 -10.38 7.77
CA ARG A 571 9.82 -10.63 6.33
C ARG A 571 10.84 -9.66 5.71
N PRO A 572 11.77 -10.13 4.84
CA PRO A 572 12.25 -9.26 3.79
C PRO A 572 11.02 -8.79 3.00
N SER A 573 10.94 -7.50 2.73
CA SER A 573 9.92 -6.83 1.91
C SER A 573 9.99 -7.21 0.42
N GLY A 574 10.34 -8.46 0.12
CA GLY A 574 10.33 -9.04 -1.22
C GLY A 574 9.06 -9.85 -1.47
N ARG A 575 8.53 -9.79 -2.69
CA ARG A 575 7.72 -10.88 -3.24
C ARG A 575 8.57 -12.15 -3.19
N GLY A 576 8.09 -13.20 -2.51
CA GLY A 576 8.65 -14.53 -2.69
C GLY A 576 8.54 -14.94 -4.16
N PRO A 577 9.48 -15.76 -4.68
CA PRO A 577 9.46 -16.21 -6.05
C PRO A 577 8.27 -17.16 -6.24
N GLY A 578 7.22 -16.65 -6.86
CA GLY A 578 6.07 -17.41 -7.34
C GLY A 578 5.76 -16.92 -8.74
N ASP A 579 5.82 -17.85 -9.68
CA ASP A 579 5.68 -17.69 -11.14
C ASP A 579 6.91 -17.12 -11.88
N ALA A 580 8.02 -17.86 -11.81
CA ALA A 580 9.00 -17.91 -12.90
C ALA A 580 8.46 -18.79 -14.05
N GLY A 581 7.25 -18.50 -14.52
CA GLY A 581 6.69 -19.07 -15.73
C GLY A 581 6.69 -18.00 -16.82
N GLY A 582 7.19 -18.32 -18.01
CA GLY A 582 6.97 -17.46 -19.19
C GLY A 582 5.49 -17.15 -19.37
N PRO A 583 5.12 -16.10 -20.13
CA PRO A 583 3.73 -15.75 -20.37
C PRO A 583 2.95 -16.99 -20.83
N PRO A 584 1.81 -17.32 -20.20
CA PRO A 584 1.10 -18.56 -20.45
C PRO A 584 0.73 -18.67 -21.93
N THR A 585 1.07 -19.81 -22.52
CA THR A 585 0.80 -20.08 -23.93
C THR A 585 -0.72 -20.12 -24.16
N VAL A 586 -1.15 -19.96 -25.41
CA VAL A 586 -2.58 -20.08 -25.77
C VAL A 586 -3.13 -21.45 -25.36
N ARG A 587 -2.32 -22.52 -25.43
CA ARG A 587 -2.68 -23.87 -24.99
C ARG A 587 -2.90 -23.97 -23.47
N ASP A 588 -2.09 -23.29 -22.67
CA ASP A 588 -2.24 -23.25 -21.21
C ASP A 588 -3.52 -22.53 -20.80
N ARG A 589 -3.88 -21.45 -21.51
CA ARG A 589 -5.14 -20.72 -21.29
C ARG A 589 -6.36 -21.57 -21.65
N VAL A 590 -6.32 -22.31 -22.77
CA VAL A 590 -7.41 -23.20 -23.19
C VAL A 590 -7.58 -24.37 -22.20
N ARG A 591 -6.49 -25.00 -21.76
CA ARG A 591 -6.54 -26.08 -20.74
C ARG A 591 -7.03 -25.58 -19.39
N ALA A 592 -6.64 -24.38 -18.98
CA ALA A 592 -7.16 -23.73 -17.78
C ALA A 592 -8.66 -23.41 -17.91
N ALA A 593 -9.10 -22.85 -19.05
CA ALA A 593 -10.50 -22.58 -19.33
C ALA A 593 -11.36 -23.86 -19.34
N ALA A 594 -10.90 -24.94 -19.97
CA ALA A 594 -11.60 -26.22 -20.00
C ALA A 594 -11.69 -26.91 -18.61
N ARG A 595 -10.69 -26.72 -17.74
CA ARG A 595 -10.77 -27.17 -16.32
C ARG A 595 -11.73 -26.30 -15.52
N ILE A 596 -11.75 -24.99 -15.75
CA ILE A 596 -12.70 -24.06 -15.11
C ILE A 596 -14.14 -24.41 -15.49
N VAL A 597 -14.43 -24.59 -16.78
CA VAL A 597 -15.77 -24.96 -17.26
C VAL A 597 -16.21 -26.30 -16.68
N ARG A 598 -15.32 -27.31 -16.67
CA ARG A 598 -15.62 -28.61 -16.03
C ARG A 598 -15.83 -28.51 -14.51
N GLY A 599 -15.05 -27.68 -13.81
CA GLY A 599 -15.19 -27.48 -12.36
C GLY A 599 -16.48 -26.74 -12.00
N VAL A 600 -16.86 -25.70 -12.75
CA VAL A 600 -18.15 -24.99 -12.59
C VAL A 600 -19.32 -25.90 -12.95
N ALA A 601 -19.21 -26.65 -14.05
CA ALA A 601 -20.21 -27.65 -14.42
C ALA A 601 -20.33 -28.75 -13.36
N GLY A 602 -19.22 -29.24 -12.79
CA GLY A 602 -19.19 -30.23 -11.72
C GLY A 602 -19.84 -29.74 -10.42
N LEU A 603 -19.63 -28.47 -10.06
CA LEU A 603 -20.34 -27.84 -8.93
C LEU A 603 -21.83 -27.65 -9.22
N ALA A 604 -22.19 -27.31 -10.47
CA ALA A 604 -23.59 -27.17 -10.88
C ALA A 604 -24.32 -28.52 -10.94
N THR A 605 -23.64 -29.62 -11.31
CA THR A 605 -24.20 -30.97 -11.38
C THR A 605 -24.17 -31.72 -10.04
N ALA A 606 -23.35 -31.29 -9.06
CA ALA A 606 -23.32 -31.84 -7.71
C ALA A 606 -24.63 -31.62 -6.91
N GLY A 607 -25.51 -30.74 -7.40
CA GLY A 607 -26.83 -30.47 -6.83
C GLY A 607 -26.78 -29.79 -5.46
N THR A 608 -27.97 -29.52 -4.90
CA THR A 608 -28.12 -28.98 -3.54
C THR A 608 -27.92 -30.07 -2.48
N ALA A 609 -27.50 -29.70 -1.27
CA ALA A 609 -27.23 -30.64 -0.17
C ALA A 609 -28.48 -31.42 0.29
N GLY A 610 -29.68 -30.84 0.09
CA GLY A 610 -30.94 -31.41 0.54
C GLY A 610 -31.36 -30.85 1.90
N ARG A 611 -32.23 -31.59 2.61
CA ARG A 611 -32.65 -31.25 3.98
C ARG A 611 -31.76 -32.01 4.97
N SER A 612 -31.43 -31.37 6.09
CA SER A 612 -30.68 -32.00 7.19
C SER A 612 -31.14 -31.44 8.53
N PRO A 613 -31.15 -32.24 9.62
CA PRO A 613 -31.34 -31.75 10.99
C PRO A 613 -30.30 -30.70 11.43
N LEU A 614 -29.17 -30.59 10.72
CA LEU A 614 -28.13 -29.59 10.99
C LEU A 614 -28.39 -28.24 10.31
N THR A 615 -29.52 -28.06 9.63
CA THR A 615 -29.86 -26.84 8.90
C THR A 615 -31.15 -26.22 9.43
N GLY A 616 -31.18 -24.89 9.53
CA GLY A 616 -32.30 -24.16 10.10
C GLY A 616 -32.16 -22.65 9.96
N ARG A 617 -32.82 -21.89 10.84
CA ARG A 617 -32.58 -20.45 11.04
C ARG A 617 -31.68 -20.31 12.26
N VAL A 618 -30.55 -19.62 12.10
CA VAL A 618 -29.57 -19.40 13.17
C VAL A 618 -30.12 -18.33 14.13
N GLY A 619 -29.98 -18.57 15.44
CA GLY A 619 -30.61 -17.83 16.53
C GLY A 619 -29.76 -16.69 17.13
N GLY A 620 -28.99 -15.97 16.29
CA GLY A 620 -28.12 -14.88 16.74
C GLY A 620 -26.65 -15.30 16.95
N PRO A 621 -25.74 -14.33 17.22
CA PRO A 621 -24.28 -14.57 17.22
C PRO A 621 -23.76 -15.36 18.42
N GLY A 622 -24.60 -15.70 19.39
CA GLY A 622 -24.30 -16.42 20.63
C GLY A 622 -24.10 -17.93 20.46
N HIS A 623 -23.52 -18.38 19.35
CA HIS A 623 -23.29 -19.81 19.10
C HIS A 623 -22.43 -20.42 20.22
N HIS A 624 -22.89 -21.53 20.80
CA HIS A 624 -22.14 -22.25 21.82
C HIS A 624 -20.84 -22.78 21.22
N ARG A 625 -19.76 -22.71 22.01
CA ARG A 625 -18.43 -23.17 21.62
C ARG A 625 -17.95 -24.24 22.57
N VAL A 626 -17.75 -25.45 22.06
CA VAL A 626 -17.35 -26.60 22.85
C VAL A 626 -15.94 -27.04 22.47
N GLY A 627 -15.04 -27.13 23.45
CA GLY A 627 -13.69 -27.64 23.26
C GLY A 627 -13.56 -29.12 23.62
N VAL A 628 -13.05 -29.94 22.69
CA VAL A 628 -12.82 -31.38 22.92
C VAL A 628 -11.35 -31.71 22.69
N ARG A 629 -10.72 -32.46 23.58
CA ARG A 629 -9.30 -32.81 23.50
C ARG A 629 -9.12 -34.30 23.22
N LEU A 630 -8.55 -34.67 22.08
CA LEU A 630 -8.21 -36.05 21.75
C LEU A 630 -6.72 -36.29 21.90
N ASP A 631 -6.33 -37.51 22.30
CA ASP A 631 -4.92 -37.91 22.32
C ASP A 631 -4.37 -37.94 20.89
N GLY A 632 -3.40 -37.07 20.61
CA GLY A 632 -2.85 -36.93 19.27
C GLY A 632 -2.01 -38.13 18.84
N LYS A 633 -1.42 -38.87 19.79
CA LYS A 633 -0.73 -40.14 19.50
C LYS A 633 -1.75 -41.19 19.08
N GLN A 634 -2.84 -41.35 19.84
CA GLN A 634 -3.93 -42.26 19.49
C GLN A 634 -4.49 -41.95 18.10
N VAL A 635 -4.79 -40.68 17.79
CA VAL A 635 -5.26 -40.27 16.45
C VAL A 635 -4.28 -40.68 15.34
N ARG A 636 -2.97 -40.50 15.53
CA ARG A 636 -1.98 -40.90 14.51
C ARG A 636 -1.85 -42.41 14.37
N GLU A 637 -1.87 -43.14 15.48
CA GLU A 637 -1.77 -44.60 15.49
C GLU A 637 -2.99 -45.24 14.85
N THR A 638 -4.18 -44.76 15.18
CA THR A 638 -5.44 -45.21 14.55
C THR A 638 -5.44 -44.88 13.06
N ALA A 639 -4.99 -43.68 12.64
CA ALA A 639 -4.94 -43.33 11.22
C ALA A 639 -3.98 -44.27 10.46
N ARG A 640 -2.83 -44.57 11.06
CA ARG A 640 -1.84 -45.52 10.52
C ARG A 640 -2.39 -46.94 10.47
N GLY A 641 -3.12 -47.39 11.50
CA GLY A 641 -3.73 -48.71 11.58
C GLY A 641 -4.78 -48.94 10.48
N HIS A 642 -5.50 -47.90 10.07
CA HIS A 642 -6.42 -47.94 8.93
C HIS A 642 -5.76 -47.62 7.58
N GLY A 643 -4.46 -47.31 7.55
CA GLY A 643 -3.75 -46.96 6.31
C GLY A 643 -4.16 -45.62 5.69
N VAL A 644 -4.70 -44.68 6.49
CA VAL A 644 -5.22 -43.39 6.02
C VAL A 644 -4.45 -42.20 6.62
N GLY A 645 -4.64 -41.01 6.04
CA GLY A 645 -4.12 -39.77 6.62
C GLY A 645 -4.92 -39.30 7.85
N THR A 646 -4.28 -38.54 8.75
CA THR A 646 -4.94 -37.99 9.96
C THR A 646 -6.16 -37.13 9.65
N THR A 647 -6.15 -36.38 8.54
CA THR A 647 -7.31 -35.60 8.08
C THR A 647 -8.51 -36.49 7.77
N ALA A 648 -8.29 -37.60 7.05
CA ALA A 648 -9.36 -38.54 6.74
C ALA A 648 -9.90 -39.20 8.01
N LEU A 649 -9.03 -39.58 8.95
CA LEU A 649 -9.47 -40.13 10.24
C LEU A 649 -10.30 -39.11 11.02
N VAL A 650 -9.85 -37.87 11.17
CA VAL A 650 -10.60 -36.85 11.92
C VAL A 650 -11.96 -36.58 11.27
N LEU A 651 -12.05 -36.53 9.94
CA LEU A 651 -13.33 -36.43 9.24
C LEU A 651 -14.22 -37.66 9.46
N ALA A 652 -13.64 -38.86 9.58
CA ALA A 652 -14.37 -40.07 9.92
C ALA A 652 -14.89 -40.03 11.36
N VAL A 653 -14.08 -39.57 12.33
CA VAL A 653 -14.50 -39.34 13.72
C VAL A 653 -15.68 -38.36 13.76
N ILE A 654 -15.63 -37.28 12.97
CA ILE A 654 -16.75 -36.35 12.83
C ILE A 654 -17.98 -37.05 12.23
N ALA A 655 -17.82 -37.85 11.17
CA ALA A 655 -18.93 -38.57 10.55
C ALA A 655 -19.60 -39.58 11.51
N GLU A 656 -18.81 -40.27 12.32
CA GLU A 656 -19.27 -41.19 13.35
C GLU A 656 -19.93 -40.47 14.53
N PHE A 657 -19.38 -39.33 14.94
CA PHE A 657 -20.02 -38.43 15.91
C PHE A 657 -21.39 -37.99 15.41
N LEU A 658 -21.51 -37.56 14.15
CA LEU A 658 -22.77 -37.15 13.56
C LEU A 658 -23.78 -38.29 13.51
N HIS A 659 -23.34 -39.51 13.18
CA HIS A 659 -24.18 -40.70 13.23
C HIS A 659 -24.80 -40.86 14.62
N ARG A 660 -23.98 -40.99 15.67
CA ARG A 660 -24.48 -41.20 17.04
C ARG A 660 -25.30 -40.03 17.57
N HIS A 661 -24.81 -38.82 17.36
CA HIS A 661 -25.41 -37.62 17.93
C HIS A 661 -26.77 -37.34 17.29
N LEU A 662 -26.88 -37.45 15.96
CA LEU A 662 -28.15 -37.25 15.27
C LEU A 662 -29.11 -38.41 15.53
N ASP A 663 -28.63 -39.65 15.65
CA ASP A 663 -29.48 -40.79 16.00
C ASP A 663 -30.13 -40.61 17.38
N ALA A 664 -29.36 -40.13 18.37
CA ALA A 664 -29.86 -39.90 19.71
C ALA A 664 -30.73 -38.64 19.87
N ASN A 665 -30.52 -37.59 19.06
CA ASN A 665 -31.10 -36.26 19.32
C ASN A 665 -32.00 -35.70 18.21
N ALA A 666 -31.94 -36.23 16.98
CA ALA A 666 -32.74 -35.74 15.87
C ALA A 666 -34.07 -36.53 15.75
N PRO A 667 -35.22 -35.87 15.51
CA PRO A 667 -36.53 -36.53 15.45
C PRO A 667 -36.67 -37.65 14.40
N GLY A 668 -35.78 -37.69 13.39
CA GLY A 668 -35.78 -38.70 12.33
C GLY A 668 -34.51 -39.55 12.30
N GLY A 669 -33.73 -39.55 13.38
CA GLY A 669 -32.44 -40.23 13.46
C GLY A 669 -31.35 -39.63 12.56
N ALA A 670 -30.23 -40.34 12.44
CA ALA A 670 -29.14 -39.92 11.57
C ALA A 670 -29.48 -40.15 10.08
N PRO A 671 -29.34 -39.12 9.21
CA PRO A 671 -29.49 -39.33 7.77
C PRO A 671 -28.36 -40.23 7.24
N ASP A 672 -28.56 -40.85 6.07
CA ASP A 672 -27.53 -41.69 5.44
C ASP A 672 -26.23 -40.93 5.14
N ARG A 673 -26.36 -39.63 4.83
CA ARG A 673 -25.22 -38.75 4.51
C ARG A 673 -25.42 -37.33 5.02
N VAL A 674 -24.31 -36.71 5.40
CA VAL A 674 -24.21 -35.28 5.70
C VAL A 674 -23.17 -34.64 4.79
N ARG A 675 -23.59 -33.68 3.97
CA ARG A 675 -22.68 -32.92 3.10
C ARG A 675 -21.85 -31.92 3.90
N ALA A 676 -20.56 -32.17 4.02
CA ALA A 676 -19.60 -31.29 4.68
C ALA A 676 -18.80 -30.49 3.64
N MET A 677 -18.63 -29.19 3.88
CA MET A 677 -17.66 -28.39 3.16
C MET A 677 -16.33 -28.39 3.92
N VAL A 678 -15.28 -28.90 3.27
CA VAL A 678 -13.96 -29.09 3.85
C VAL A 678 -12.93 -28.22 3.12
N PRO A 679 -12.41 -27.17 3.76
CA PRO A 679 -11.29 -26.40 3.23
C PRO A 679 -10.03 -27.27 3.08
N LEU A 680 -9.34 -27.15 1.96
CA LEU A 680 -8.09 -27.86 1.70
C LEU A 680 -6.89 -26.97 1.97
N THR A 681 -5.97 -27.45 2.81
CA THR A 681 -4.67 -26.81 3.01
C THR A 681 -3.71 -27.20 1.89
N THR A 682 -3.38 -26.27 0.99
CA THR A 682 -2.34 -26.53 -0.02
C THR A 682 -0.96 -26.50 0.65
N ARG A 683 -0.22 -27.62 0.58
CA ARG A 683 1.16 -27.71 1.09
C ARG A 683 2.04 -26.72 0.34
N THR A 684 2.25 -25.54 0.92
CA THR A 684 3.31 -24.62 0.53
C THR A 684 4.43 -24.77 1.55
N ALA A 685 5.60 -25.19 1.05
CA ALA A 685 6.92 -25.29 1.69
C ALA A 685 6.99 -25.31 3.25
N ARG A 686 7.34 -26.48 3.80
CA ARG A 686 7.92 -26.76 5.13
C ARG A 686 7.51 -25.82 6.30
N GLY A 687 6.61 -26.31 7.15
CA GLY A 687 6.35 -25.79 8.50
C GLY A 687 5.18 -24.80 8.61
N VAL A 688 4.72 -24.56 9.84
CA VAL A 688 3.95 -23.35 10.17
C VAL A 688 4.75 -22.16 9.66
N GLY A 689 4.19 -21.35 8.75
CA GLY A 689 4.96 -20.31 8.06
C GLY A 689 4.51 -20.00 6.63
N SER A 690 3.21 -19.98 6.35
CA SER A 690 2.72 -19.36 5.11
C SER A 690 2.88 -17.84 5.21
N ARG A 691 3.99 -17.32 4.66
CA ARG A 691 4.46 -15.92 4.77
C ARG A 691 3.57 -14.84 4.10
N SER A 692 2.27 -15.08 3.87
CA SER A 692 1.36 -14.14 3.20
C SER A 692 -0.02 -14.10 3.88
N ALA A 693 -0.54 -12.90 4.19
CA ALA A 693 -1.90 -12.72 4.72
C ALA A 693 -3.00 -12.93 3.65
N GLY A 694 -4.22 -13.23 4.11
CA GLY A 694 -5.44 -13.44 3.31
C GLY A 694 -5.88 -14.90 3.18
N ASN A 695 -7.11 -15.12 2.72
CA ASN A 695 -7.70 -16.46 2.62
C ASN A 695 -7.19 -17.25 1.41
N ARG A 696 -6.82 -18.53 1.60
CA ARG A 696 -6.50 -19.46 0.49
C ARG A 696 -7.61 -20.49 0.32
N THR A 697 -8.66 -20.11 -0.37
CA THR A 697 -9.88 -20.91 -0.52
C THR A 697 -9.78 -21.94 -1.67
N ALA A 698 -9.27 -23.12 -1.34
CA ALA A 698 -9.65 -24.36 -2.02
C ALA A 698 -10.56 -25.14 -1.06
N ALA A 699 -11.66 -25.71 -1.55
CA ALA A 699 -12.58 -26.48 -0.73
C ALA A 699 -13.12 -27.66 -1.53
N VAL A 700 -13.48 -28.73 -0.82
CA VAL A 700 -14.19 -29.88 -1.36
C VAL A 700 -15.49 -30.08 -0.61
N SER A 701 -16.51 -30.50 -1.34
CA SER A 701 -17.80 -30.92 -0.79
C SER A 701 -17.80 -32.43 -0.69
N LEU A 702 -17.94 -32.95 0.53
CA LEU A 702 -17.91 -34.38 0.85
C LEU A 702 -19.23 -34.81 1.46
N ASP A 703 -19.89 -35.80 0.87
CA ASP A 703 -21.06 -36.46 1.47
C ASP A 703 -20.57 -37.46 2.52
N LEU A 704 -20.32 -36.99 3.74
CA LEU A 704 -19.85 -37.84 4.83
C LEU A 704 -20.90 -38.92 5.13
N PRO A 705 -20.50 -40.19 5.18
CA PRO A 705 -21.42 -41.27 5.51
C PRO A 705 -21.82 -41.16 6.98
N THR A 706 -23.11 -41.00 7.26
CA THR A 706 -23.67 -40.89 8.62
C THR A 706 -24.73 -41.95 8.91
N GLY A 707 -25.08 -42.78 7.93
CA GLY A 707 -25.89 -43.97 8.13
C GLY A 707 -25.17 -45.08 8.90
N VAL A 708 -25.90 -46.17 9.18
CA VAL A 708 -25.41 -47.34 9.92
C VAL A 708 -24.27 -48.03 9.14
N MET A 709 -23.09 -48.13 9.75
CA MET A 709 -21.94 -48.88 9.24
C MET A 709 -20.91 -49.12 10.33
N THR A 710 -19.97 -50.04 10.09
CA THR A 710 -18.87 -50.28 11.04
C THR A 710 -17.89 -49.09 11.04
N PRO A 711 -17.23 -48.80 12.18
CA PRO A 711 -16.26 -47.69 12.26
C PRO A 711 -15.14 -47.78 11.20
N ALA A 712 -14.59 -48.98 10.96
CA ALA A 712 -13.56 -49.19 9.95
C ALA A 712 -14.05 -48.92 8.52
N ALA A 713 -15.27 -49.36 8.17
CA ALA A 713 -15.86 -49.06 6.88
C ALA A 713 -16.08 -47.55 6.70
N ARG A 714 -16.47 -46.83 7.77
CA ARG A 714 -16.62 -45.38 7.74
C ARG A 714 -15.30 -44.67 7.47
N VAL A 715 -14.22 -45.08 8.13
CA VAL A 715 -12.87 -44.53 7.90
C VAL A 715 -12.43 -44.72 6.45
N ALA A 716 -12.53 -45.94 5.92
CA ALA A 716 -12.17 -46.24 4.54
C ALA A 716 -13.00 -45.41 3.54
N ARG A 717 -14.32 -45.30 3.77
CA ARG A 717 -15.22 -44.56 2.89
C ARG A 717 -14.95 -43.05 2.90
N VAL A 718 -14.68 -42.47 4.07
CA VAL A 718 -14.32 -41.05 4.17
C VAL A 718 -12.99 -40.76 3.48
N ALA A 719 -11.99 -41.64 3.62
CA ALA A 719 -10.71 -41.49 2.94
C ALA A 719 -10.87 -41.51 1.41
N GLU A 720 -11.65 -42.45 0.89
CA GLU A 720 -11.97 -42.53 -0.52
C GLU A 720 -12.71 -41.29 -1.04
N LEU A 721 -13.70 -40.79 -0.29
CA LEU A 721 -14.44 -39.58 -0.64
C LEU A 721 -13.53 -38.34 -0.66
N LEU A 722 -12.65 -38.21 0.32
CA LEU A 722 -11.69 -37.11 0.39
C LEU A 722 -10.73 -37.14 -0.81
N ASP A 723 -10.17 -38.31 -1.12
CA ASP A 723 -9.25 -38.48 -2.26
C ASP A 723 -9.93 -38.13 -3.60
N ARG A 724 -11.12 -38.69 -3.85
CA ARG A 724 -11.94 -38.34 -5.02
C ARG A 724 -12.29 -36.86 -5.05
N GLY A 725 -12.69 -36.28 -3.92
CA GLY A 725 -13.02 -34.86 -3.80
C GLY A 725 -11.84 -33.97 -4.21
N THR A 726 -10.64 -34.28 -3.72
CA THR A 726 -9.42 -33.51 -4.03
C THR A 726 -8.97 -33.62 -5.49
N THR A 727 -9.31 -34.72 -6.18
CA THR A 727 -8.92 -34.98 -7.58
C THR A 727 -10.00 -34.65 -8.61
N SER A 728 -11.26 -34.46 -8.18
CA SER A 728 -12.45 -34.28 -9.03
C SER A 728 -12.63 -32.90 -9.70
N GLY A 729 -11.65 -32.00 -9.60
CA GLY A 729 -11.74 -30.64 -10.17
C GLY A 729 -12.62 -29.65 -9.37
N GLN A 730 -13.18 -30.08 -8.24
CA GLN A 730 -13.92 -29.21 -7.31
C GLN A 730 -13.08 -28.02 -6.80
N PRO A 731 -11.78 -28.19 -6.42
CA PRO A 731 -10.95 -27.07 -6.00
C PRO A 731 -10.84 -25.98 -7.08
N GLU A 732 -10.69 -26.37 -8.35
CA GLU A 732 -10.66 -25.45 -9.49
C GLU A 732 -11.99 -24.76 -9.74
N GLY A 733 -13.10 -25.48 -9.54
CA GLY A 733 -14.46 -24.94 -9.60
C GLY A 733 -14.70 -23.87 -8.53
N ALA A 734 -14.34 -24.15 -7.26
CA ALA A 734 -14.45 -23.20 -6.17
C ALA A 734 -13.59 -21.94 -6.45
N ALA A 735 -12.37 -22.12 -6.93
CA ALA A 735 -11.52 -21.02 -7.35
C ALA A 735 -12.11 -20.21 -8.53
N ALA A 736 -12.86 -20.84 -9.43
CA ALA A 736 -13.53 -20.16 -10.53
C ALA A 736 -14.69 -19.28 -10.06
N VAL A 737 -15.51 -19.76 -9.13
CA VAL A 737 -16.58 -18.97 -8.50
C VAL A 737 -16.00 -17.74 -7.82
N LEU A 738 -14.86 -17.88 -7.12
CA LEU A 738 -14.17 -16.77 -6.48
C LEU A 738 -13.59 -15.77 -7.49
N ARG A 739 -13.06 -16.23 -8.63
CA ARG A 739 -12.65 -15.32 -9.72
C ARG A 739 -13.84 -14.53 -10.27
N LEU A 740 -14.99 -15.17 -10.43
CA LEU A 740 -16.23 -14.49 -10.87
C LEU A 740 -16.66 -13.42 -9.85
N LEU A 741 -16.64 -13.74 -8.55
CA LEU A 741 -16.93 -12.77 -7.49
C LEU A 741 -16.02 -11.52 -7.58
N GLY A 742 -14.74 -11.71 -7.93
CA GLY A 742 -13.77 -10.63 -8.06
C GLY A 742 -13.98 -9.67 -9.23
N VAL A 743 -14.70 -10.08 -10.27
CA VAL A 743 -15.01 -9.23 -11.44
C VAL A 743 -16.39 -8.57 -11.36
N LEU A 744 -17.27 -9.06 -10.48
CA LEU A 744 -18.62 -8.54 -10.32
C LEU A 744 -18.65 -7.16 -9.64
N PRO A 745 -19.58 -6.26 -10.03
CA PRO A 745 -19.83 -5.02 -9.29
C PRO A 745 -20.26 -5.30 -7.85
N GLY A 746 -19.90 -4.43 -6.90
CA GLY A 746 -20.16 -4.63 -5.47
C GLY A 746 -21.62 -4.96 -5.11
N ARG A 747 -22.58 -4.34 -5.78
CA ARG A 747 -24.02 -4.62 -5.60
C ARG A 747 -24.46 -6.05 -5.97
N ALA A 748 -23.69 -6.74 -6.81
CA ALA A 748 -23.98 -8.11 -7.25
C ALA A 748 -23.22 -9.17 -6.43
N GLN A 749 -22.22 -8.77 -5.65
CA GLN A 749 -21.40 -9.70 -4.86
C GLN A 749 -22.21 -10.33 -3.71
N GLY A 750 -22.94 -9.53 -2.94
CA GLY A 750 -23.79 -10.00 -1.84
C GLY A 750 -24.81 -11.07 -2.25
N PRO A 751 -25.69 -10.80 -3.24
CA PRO A 751 -26.66 -11.79 -3.73
C PRO A 751 -26.01 -13.07 -4.25
N LEU A 752 -24.85 -12.98 -4.93
CA LEU A 752 -24.13 -14.17 -5.38
C LEU A 752 -23.65 -15.01 -4.18
N VAL A 753 -23.02 -14.37 -3.19
CA VAL A 753 -22.50 -15.07 -2.00
C VAL A 753 -23.62 -15.75 -1.22
N GLY A 754 -24.72 -15.04 -0.93
CA GLY A 754 -25.90 -15.64 -0.28
C GLY A 754 -26.53 -16.77 -1.10
N GLY A 755 -26.33 -16.75 -2.42
CA GLY A 755 -26.79 -17.79 -3.34
C GLY A 755 -25.89 -19.02 -3.41
N VAL A 756 -24.64 -19.00 -2.91
CA VAL A 756 -23.68 -20.12 -3.05
C VAL A 756 -23.03 -20.58 -1.74
N TYR A 757 -23.08 -19.78 -0.67
CA TYR A 757 -22.46 -20.06 0.62
C TYR A 757 -23.50 -20.12 1.73
N GLY A 758 -23.98 -21.33 2.05
CA GLY A 758 -24.97 -21.56 3.11
C GLY A 758 -25.69 -22.91 2.95
N ARG A 759 -26.77 -23.10 3.73
CA ARG A 759 -27.51 -24.38 3.87
C ARG A 759 -27.95 -25.07 2.58
N ARG A 760 -28.02 -24.35 1.46
CA ARG A 760 -28.37 -24.91 0.16
C ARG A 760 -27.31 -25.89 -0.38
N PHE A 761 -26.04 -25.70 -0.02
CA PHE A 761 -24.92 -26.43 -0.62
C PHE A 761 -24.15 -27.33 0.35
N PHE A 762 -24.27 -27.11 1.66
CA PHE A 762 -23.66 -27.95 2.68
C PHE A 762 -24.44 -27.89 4.00
N HIS A 763 -24.31 -28.93 4.82
CA HIS A 763 -24.95 -29.09 6.12
C HIS A 763 -23.97 -28.86 7.30
N LEU A 764 -22.66 -28.87 7.03
CA LEU A 764 -21.60 -28.79 8.02
C LEU A 764 -20.36 -28.11 7.42
N LEU A 765 -19.68 -27.29 8.22
CA LEU A 765 -18.31 -26.86 7.96
C LEU A 765 -17.34 -27.71 8.78
N ALA A 766 -16.40 -28.40 8.12
CA ALA A 766 -15.39 -29.21 8.80
C ALA A 766 -13.99 -28.83 8.35
N SER A 767 -13.13 -28.37 9.25
CA SER A 767 -11.75 -27.95 8.93
C SER A 767 -10.75 -28.71 9.77
N VAL A 768 -9.74 -29.32 9.13
CA VAL A 768 -8.62 -29.96 9.82
C VAL A 768 -7.35 -29.21 9.49
N MET A 769 -6.81 -28.51 10.48
CA MET A 769 -5.67 -27.60 10.32
C MET A 769 -4.40 -28.23 10.90
N PRO A 770 -3.24 -28.06 10.23
CA PRO A 770 -1.96 -28.33 10.88
C PRO A 770 -1.70 -27.28 11.96
N GLY A 771 -1.14 -27.71 13.09
CA GLY A 771 -0.66 -26.81 14.14
C GLY A 771 0.77 -27.16 14.56
N ALA A 772 1.21 -26.61 15.68
CA ALA A 772 2.56 -26.80 16.18
C ALA A 772 2.72 -28.15 16.91
N ARG A 773 3.71 -28.94 16.51
CA ARG A 773 4.04 -30.23 17.17
C ARG A 773 5.09 -30.09 18.28
N ARG A 774 5.90 -29.04 18.21
CA ARG A 774 6.87 -28.71 19.26
C ARG A 774 6.16 -27.97 20.40
N PRO A 775 6.61 -28.11 21.66
CA PRO A 775 6.15 -27.23 22.72
C PRO A 775 6.47 -25.78 22.35
N LEU A 776 5.52 -24.89 22.62
CA LEU A 776 5.65 -23.45 22.42
C LEU A 776 5.33 -22.76 23.73
N HIS A 777 6.10 -21.72 24.04
CA HIS A 777 5.99 -21.03 25.32
C HIS A 777 5.58 -19.58 25.11
N MET A 778 4.92 -19.03 26.12
CA MET A 778 4.62 -17.62 26.24
C MET A 778 5.09 -17.17 27.61
N ARG A 779 6.04 -16.23 27.67
CA ARG A 779 6.64 -15.80 28.96
C ARG A 779 7.25 -16.98 29.73
N GLY A 780 7.85 -17.93 29.03
CA GLY A 780 8.42 -19.17 29.59
C GLY A 780 7.41 -20.23 30.02
N ALA A 781 6.11 -19.93 29.99
CA ALA A 781 5.04 -20.84 30.36
C ALA A 781 4.54 -21.65 29.15
N LEU A 782 4.25 -22.93 29.32
CA LEU A 782 3.89 -23.82 28.21
C LEU A 782 2.47 -23.52 27.71
N ILE A 783 2.32 -23.31 26.40
CA ILE A 783 1.01 -23.33 25.74
C ILE A 783 0.63 -24.79 25.55
N SER A 784 -0.16 -25.34 26.48
CA SER A 784 -0.47 -26.77 26.53
C SER A 784 -1.53 -27.17 25.50
N GLU A 785 -2.49 -26.29 25.23
CA GLU A 785 -3.64 -26.60 24.38
C GLU A 785 -4.10 -25.39 23.55
N VAL A 786 -4.57 -25.65 22.33
CA VAL A 786 -5.12 -24.61 21.45
C VAL A 786 -6.37 -25.15 20.76
N TYR A 787 -7.53 -24.55 21.02
CA TYR A 787 -8.81 -24.93 20.42
C TYR A 787 -9.21 -23.95 19.32
N PRO A 788 -9.34 -24.39 18.06
CA PRO A 788 -9.73 -23.50 16.97
C PRO A 788 -11.22 -23.15 17.03
N VAL A 789 -11.58 -21.93 16.64
CA VAL A 789 -12.98 -21.50 16.49
C VAL A 789 -13.27 -21.25 15.02
N LEU A 790 -14.32 -21.90 14.51
CA LEU A 790 -14.84 -21.71 13.15
C LEU A 790 -16.19 -20.99 13.20
N PRO A 791 -16.48 -20.09 12.25
CA PRO A 791 -17.81 -19.54 12.14
C PRO A 791 -18.80 -20.56 11.56
N LEU A 792 -20.08 -20.33 11.85
CA LEU A 792 -21.18 -20.96 11.12
C LEU A 792 -21.34 -20.32 9.73
N ALA A 793 -22.24 -20.87 8.93
CA ALA A 793 -22.72 -20.26 7.70
C ALA A 793 -24.24 -20.03 7.79
N GLU A 794 -24.77 -19.20 6.90
CA GLU A 794 -26.21 -18.90 6.87
C GLU A 794 -27.05 -20.18 6.78
N GLY A 795 -27.83 -20.42 7.83
CA GLY A 795 -28.71 -21.57 8.00
C GLY A 795 -28.02 -22.91 8.28
N VAL A 796 -26.73 -22.92 8.60
CA VAL A 796 -25.94 -24.11 8.99
C VAL A 796 -25.64 -24.04 10.48
N GLY A 797 -26.16 -25.00 11.26
CA GLY A 797 -26.12 -24.96 12.73
C GLY A 797 -24.88 -25.57 13.37
N LEU A 798 -23.93 -26.12 12.58
CA LEU A 798 -22.76 -26.83 13.11
C LEU A 798 -21.50 -26.55 12.29
N ALA A 799 -20.40 -26.26 12.98
CA ALA A 799 -19.05 -26.21 12.43
C ALA A 799 -18.05 -26.90 13.38
N VAL A 800 -17.12 -27.69 12.83
CA VAL A 800 -16.12 -28.43 13.60
C VAL A 800 -14.72 -28.15 13.03
N GLY A 801 -13.86 -27.56 13.86
CA GLY A 801 -12.44 -27.32 13.55
C GLY A 801 -11.56 -28.25 14.36
N ALA A 802 -10.53 -28.83 13.75
CA ALA A 802 -9.52 -29.64 14.43
C ALA A 802 -8.13 -29.05 14.22
N LEU A 803 -7.31 -29.02 15.27
CA LEU A 803 -5.94 -28.54 15.25
C LEU A 803 -5.05 -29.55 15.99
N ASN A 804 -3.84 -29.79 15.46
CA ASN A 804 -2.84 -30.59 16.18
C ASN A 804 -1.92 -29.66 16.96
N TRP A 805 -1.88 -29.81 18.29
CA TRP A 805 -1.07 -28.97 19.18
C TRP A 805 -0.32 -29.82 20.21
N GLY A 806 1.00 -29.85 20.12
CA GLY A 806 1.85 -30.67 20.99
C GLY A 806 1.41 -32.14 21.00
N ARG A 807 0.97 -32.63 22.16
CA ARG A 807 0.51 -34.02 22.34
C ARG A 807 -0.96 -34.24 21.96
N TRP A 808 -1.71 -33.18 21.69
CA TRP A 808 -3.15 -33.22 21.51
C TRP A 808 -3.59 -33.00 20.07
N THR A 809 -4.73 -33.60 19.72
CA THR A 809 -5.57 -33.17 18.62
C THR A 809 -6.82 -32.55 19.24
N THR A 810 -6.88 -31.23 19.26
CA THR A 810 -7.99 -30.46 19.84
C THR A 810 -9.06 -30.18 18.78
N LEU A 811 -10.32 -30.27 19.16
CA LEU A 811 -11.47 -29.92 18.34
C LEU A 811 -12.21 -28.75 18.99
N GLY A 812 -12.54 -27.75 18.18
CA GLY A 812 -13.51 -26.73 18.55
C GLY A 812 -14.79 -26.91 17.75
N VAL A 813 -15.90 -27.03 18.45
CA VAL A 813 -17.24 -27.19 17.89
C VAL A 813 -18.00 -25.89 18.11
N SER A 814 -18.45 -25.27 17.03
CA SER A 814 -19.37 -24.13 17.09
C SER A 814 -20.76 -24.60 16.69
N VAL A 815 -21.74 -24.33 17.55
CA VAL A 815 -23.08 -24.90 17.42
C VAL A 815 -24.17 -23.90 17.77
N ASP A 816 -25.23 -23.90 16.96
CA ASP A 816 -26.46 -23.16 17.23
C ASP A 816 -27.45 -24.05 18.00
N ALA A 817 -27.83 -23.63 19.21
CA ALA A 817 -28.72 -24.40 20.09
C ALA A 817 -30.17 -24.48 19.60
N GLY A 818 -30.59 -23.58 18.71
CA GLY A 818 -31.92 -23.64 18.08
C GLY A 818 -31.99 -24.70 16.99
N ILE A 819 -30.86 -25.08 16.40
CA ILE A 819 -30.77 -26.08 15.32
C ILE A 819 -30.31 -27.44 15.84
N VAL A 820 -29.25 -27.50 16.64
CA VAL A 820 -28.64 -28.75 17.11
C VAL A 820 -28.95 -28.97 18.58
N ARG A 821 -29.61 -30.09 18.89
CA ARG A 821 -30.01 -30.48 20.25
C ARG A 821 -28.91 -31.30 20.93
N GLY A 822 -28.94 -31.37 22.27
CA GLY A 822 -28.05 -32.27 23.02
C GLY A 822 -26.58 -31.83 23.08
N ILE A 823 -26.32 -30.51 23.08
CA ILE A 823 -24.96 -29.92 23.04
C ILE A 823 -24.05 -30.50 24.12
N GLY A 824 -24.56 -30.72 25.34
CA GLY A 824 -23.76 -31.24 26.46
C GLY A 824 -23.13 -32.62 26.22
N GLY A 825 -23.71 -33.45 25.35
CA GLY A 825 -23.18 -34.79 25.02
C GLY A 825 -22.16 -34.82 23.88
N ILE A 826 -21.86 -33.68 23.26
CA ILE A 826 -20.94 -33.61 22.11
C ILE A 826 -19.54 -34.13 22.47
N PRO A 827 -18.90 -33.73 23.59
CA PRO A 827 -17.56 -34.21 23.95
C PRO A 827 -17.49 -35.73 24.08
N ASP A 828 -18.41 -36.33 24.86
CA ASP A 828 -18.45 -37.77 25.09
C ASP A 828 -18.66 -38.55 23.79
N CYS A 829 -19.53 -38.04 22.92
CA CYS A 829 -19.80 -38.64 21.63
C CYS A 829 -18.56 -38.64 20.71
N LEU A 830 -17.81 -37.54 20.66
CA LEU A 830 -16.55 -37.46 19.92
C LEU A 830 -15.47 -38.39 20.48
N HIS A 831 -15.35 -38.49 21.81
CA HIS A 831 -14.43 -39.42 22.47
C HIS A 831 -14.78 -40.88 22.17
N ALA A 832 -16.06 -41.24 22.26
CA ALA A 832 -16.54 -42.58 21.93
C ALA A 832 -16.30 -42.92 20.45
N SER A 833 -16.48 -41.93 19.56
CA SER A 833 -16.23 -42.09 18.13
C SER A 833 -14.77 -42.43 17.81
N LEU A 834 -13.80 -41.77 18.44
CA LEU A 834 -12.39 -42.11 18.29
C LEU A 834 -12.06 -43.48 18.91
N ARG A 835 -12.64 -43.80 20.07
CA ARG A 835 -12.41 -45.08 20.77
C ARG A 835 -12.78 -46.25 19.88
N ASP A 836 -13.99 -46.24 19.31
CA ASP A 836 -14.47 -47.35 18.49
C ASP A 836 -13.65 -47.54 17.20
N MET A 837 -13.14 -46.45 16.62
CA MET A 837 -12.23 -46.54 15.47
C MET A 837 -10.86 -47.09 15.84
N SER A 838 -10.40 -46.84 17.07
CA SER A 838 -9.11 -47.31 17.58
C SER A 838 -9.16 -48.78 17.98
N ASP A 839 -10.25 -49.22 18.59
CA ASP A 839 -10.43 -50.60 19.08
C ASP A 839 -10.43 -51.63 17.94
N VAL A 840 -10.82 -51.23 16.73
CA VAL A 840 -10.73 -52.11 15.54
C VAL A 840 -9.28 -52.39 15.14
N CYS A 841 -8.35 -51.47 15.40
CA CYS A 841 -6.92 -51.65 15.12
C CYS A 841 -6.20 -52.44 16.22
N GLY A 842 -6.73 -52.46 17.46
CA GLY A 842 -6.12 -53.15 18.60
C GLY A 842 -6.40 -54.65 18.70
N ARG A 843 -7.23 -55.21 17.80
CA ARG A 843 -7.58 -56.64 17.75
C ARG A 843 -6.80 -57.44 16.68
N GLY A 844 -5.71 -56.87 16.15
CA GLY A 844 -4.89 -57.46 15.08
C GLY A 844 -3.51 -57.89 15.53
#